data_AF-A0A087YMK4-F1
#
_entry.id   AF-A0A087YMK4-F1
#
_cell.length_a   1.000
_cell.length_b   1.000
_cell.length_c   1.000
_cell.angle_alpha   90.00
_cell.angle_beta   90.00
_cell.angle_gamma   90.00
#
_symmetry.space_group_name_H-M   'P 1'
#
loop_
_entity.id
_entity.type
_entity.pdbx_description
1 polymer ?
#
loop_
_entity_poly.entity_id
_entity_poly.type
_entity_poly.pdbx_seq_one_letter_code
_entity_poly.pdbx_strand_id
1 'polypeptide(L)'
;MNFNRVASDFTSIKGIMKSVLTLLAALTFFQICCSGPVSRPTNWLRQCRASTNISLTALEVLPGGGWDNLRNLDMGRVMNLSYFQCQTTEDGLYLIPDEVFVIPQKETGVETNSEIISSWLEQKSTTSNSINADVSFYSVLNAKFSSENTRMKSHQVKDSSTTARVQVRNFIYTVKAYPDFTLDSRFVQQVKDIADAIVNNQTRNADCLSEKMVLDYGTHVITSIDAGASLVQEDYLRSSYVSDSSSDTSTIKAQAGLNFFDKLKFDISSQSSQQSSLLKTYQSNIQYSLIQSHGSIPFYPGITLQKWQENTKNNLVAIDRSGFPIQYFINSNTFPDLPQPTVGKVARTVSMAIDRYYKVNTRPGCVDIGSKNFNFQANVDDNSCDGPATNLSFGGVYQQCTKLTNDADPLCQTLAQKNIATGGYSCRSPYSPTLLRSEVRQQGYTENYCYDVKHRCGFLWLKTCHRQNCQNLYRVRSARINTYWCSVNGKAPENSGYLFGGIYGTSFENPITKSKSCPANFIPVKFLSDGQMICVSDDYETGSRYSVPFGGLFSCESGNPLAKNQRRCPPKFSQHLASVSDGCEILYCVQSGLFTGGDLKPIILPPFTKSPLVSMQATNTVMVMTEGDKSWVRVGPTKLWKLVKPEEMPDLIRKFNPEMNQMSSGEKAGVAFGVMGLIAFVVIVAVILRRRRRYSQFRSGYQKITDEPERETTHEEATHEETTHEETTHEEA
;
A
#
# COMPACT_ATOMS: atom_id res chain seq x y z
N MET A 1 -87.21 -9.16 0.86
CA MET A 1 -86.50 -9.73 2.04
C MET A 1 -85.61 -10.87 1.53
N ASN A 2 -84.45 -10.60 0.94
CA ASN A 2 -83.18 -10.17 1.57
C ASN A 2 -82.43 -11.29 2.33
N PHE A 3 -82.25 -12.45 1.69
CA PHE A 3 -81.18 -13.40 2.06
C PHE A 3 -80.09 -13.59 0.98
N ASN A 4 -80.29 -13.07 -0.24
CA ASN A 4 -79.34 -13.26 -1.37
C ASN A 4 -78.28 -12.14 -1.52
N ARG A 5 -78.19 -11.17 -0.59
CA ARG A 5 -77.27 -10.02 -0.72
C ARG A 5 -75.92 -10.18 -0.01
N VAL A 6 -75.70 -11.27 0.73
CA VAL A 6 -74.47 -11.49 1.51
C VAL A 6 -73.42 -12.31 0.72
N ALA A 7 -73.87 -13.08 -0.28
CA ALA A 7 -72.99 -13.97 -1.05
C ALA A 7 -72.18 -13.28 -2.17
N SER A 8 -72.72 -12.20 -2.77
CA SER A 8 -72.03 -11.41 -3.81
C SER A 8 -70.84 -10.61 -3.26
N ASP A 9 -71.00 -10.09 -2.05
CA ASP A 9 -70.05 -9.13 -1.51
C ASP A 9 -68.79 -9.86 -1.02
N PHE A 10 -68.94 -11.09 -0.50
CA PHE A 10 -67.81 -11.95 -0.13
C PHE A 10 -66.96 -12.45 -1.31
N THR A 11 -67.54 -12.61 -2.51
CA THR A 11 -66.76 -12.93 -3.73
C THR A 11 -66.12 -11.68 -4.32
N SER A 12 -66.83 -10.56 -4.35
CA SER A 12 -66.29 -9.25 -4.77
C SER A 12 -65.09 -8.83 -3.91
N ILE A 13 -65.23 -8.85 -2.57
CA ILE A 13 -64.17 -8.49 -1.63
C ILE A 13 -62.97 -9.46 -1.73
N LYS A 14 -63.19 -10.76 -1.96
CA LYS A 14 -62.08 -11.71 -2.22
C LYS A 14 -61.37 -11.44 -3.54
N GLY A 15 -62.08 -11.00 -4.58
CA GLY A 15 -61.49 -10.56 -5.84
C GLY A 15 -60.64 -9.30 -5.67
N ILE A 16 -61.21 -8.25 -5.09
CA ILE A 16 -60.54 -6.97 -4.82
C ILE A 16 -59.33 -7.18 -3.90
N MET A 17 -59.47 -7.92 -2.80
CA MET A 17 -58.37 -8.15 -1.87
C MET A 17 -57.25 -9.01 -2.48
N LYS A 18 -57.55 -9.96 -3.38
CA LYS A 18 -56.52 -10.65 -4.18
C LYS A 18 -55.82 -9.69 -5.15
N SER A 19 -56.55 -8.88 -5.89
CA SER A 19 -55.97 -7.90 -6.83
C SER A 19 -55.14 -6.83 -6.13
N VAL A 20 -55.54 -6.40 -4.92
CA VAL A 20 -54.76 -5.48 -4.08
C VAL A 20 -53.52 -6.17 -3.51
N LEU A 21 -53.60 -7.44 -3.11
CA LEU A 21 -52.40 -8.21 -2.72
C LEU A 21 -51.45 -8.45 -3.88
N THR A 22 -51.93 -8.70 -5.10
CA THR A 22 -51.05 -8.87 -6.27
C THR A 22 -50.48 -7.55 -6.77
N LEU A 23 -51.21 -6.42 -6.65
CA LEU A 23 -50.61 -5.09 -6.87
C LEU A 23 -49.56 -4.76 -5.80
N LEU A 24 -49.82 -5.01 -4.52
CA LEU A 24 -48.84 -4.78 -3.44
C LEU A 24 -47.64 -5.73 -3.54
N ALA A 25 -47.84 -6.99 -3.95
CA ALA A 25 -46.75 -7.90 -4.26
C ALA A 25 -45.95 -7.41 -5.47
N ALA A 26 -46.59 -7.02 -6.57
CA ALA A 26 -45.90 -6.47 -7.74
C ALA A 26 -45.10 -5.20 -7.37
N LEU A 27 -45.70 -4.27 -6.64
CA LEU A 27 -45.04 -3.04 -6.18
C LEU A 27 -43.87 -3.30 -5.22
N THR A 28 -43.98 -4.30 -4.33
CA THR A 28 -42.85 -4.67 -3.45
C THR A 28 -41.76 -5.46 -4.18
N PHE A 29 -42.08 -6.35 -5.13
CA PHE A 29 -41.09 -6.98 -6.00
C PHE A 29 -40.38 -5.96 -6.93
N PHE A 30 -41.09 -4.95 -7.44
CA PHE A 30 -40.46 -3.85 -8.19
C PHE A 30 -39.60 -2.93 -7.30
N GLN A 31 -39.96 -2.71 -6.03
CA GLN A 31 -39.10 -1.99 -5.08
C GLN A 31 -37.83 -2.77 -4.69
N ILE A 32 -37.90 -4.10 -4.58
CA ILE A 32 -36.77 -4.93 -4.14
C ILE A 32 -35.78 -5.24 -5.27
N CYS A 33 -36.20 -5.21 -6.54
CA CYS A 33 -35.31 -5.34 -7.71
C CYS A 33 -34.80 -4.01 -8.30
N CYS A 34 -35.08 -2.86 -7.66
CA CYS A 34 -34.61 -1.54 -8.11
C CYS A 34 -33.31 -1.07 -7.42
N SER A 35 -32.34 -1.97 -7.29
CA SER A 35 -30.95 -1.60 -7.62
C SER A 35 -30.90 -1.31 -9.12
N GLY A 36 -31.41 -0.15 -9.53
CA GLY A 36 -31.44 0.26 -10.94
C GLY A 36 -30.04 0.14 -11.54
N PRO A 37 -29.91 -0.27 -12.82
CA PRO A 37 -28.61 -0.51 -13.42
C PRO A 37 -27.77 0.76 -13.27
N VAL A 38 -26.70 0.68 -12.46
CA VAL A 38 -25.86 1.83 -12.10
C VAL A 38 -25.52 2.58 -13.36
N SER A 39 -26.08 3.78 -13.52
CA SER A 39 -26.03 4.52 -14.79
C SER A 39 -24.60 4.96 -15.04
N ARG A 40 -23.84 4.10 -15.72
CA ARG A 40 -22.44 4.36 -16.04
C ARG A 40 -22.44 5.50 -17.05
N PRO A 41 -21.78 6.64 -16.77
CA PRO A 41 -21.72 7.73 -17.73
C PRO A 41 -21.19 7.20 -19.06
N THR A 42 -21.91 7.48 -20.14
CA THR A 42 -21.59 6.94 -21.46
C THR A 42 -20.36 7.64 -22.00
N ASN A 43 -19.25 6.92 -22.08
CA ASN A 43 -17.97 7.44 -22.55
C ASN A 43 -17.91 7.70 -24.08
N TRP A 44 -19.07 7.83 -24.74
CA TRP A 44 -19.30 8.12 -26.15
C TRP A 44 -18.66 7.22 -27.22
N LEU A 45 -17.82 6.25 -26.88
CA LEU A 45 -17.14 5.40 -27.89
C LEU A 45 -18.12 4.66 -28.83
N ARG A 46 -19.31 4.26 -28.35
CA ARG A 46 -20.33 3.63 -29.20
C ARG A 46 -20.99 4.63 -30.15
N GLN A 47 -21.16 5.87 -29.72
CA GLN A 47 -21.69 6.98 -30.49
C GLN A 47 -20.72 7.34 -31.63
N CYS A 48 -19.42 7.46 -31.34
CA CYS A 48 -18.40 7.71 -32.36
C CYS A 48 -18.34 6.61 -33.43
N ARG A 49 -18.33 5.33 -33.01
CA ARG A 49 -18.37 4.19 -33.96
C ARG A 49 -19.64 4.14 -34.81
N ALA A 50 -20.73 4.80 -34.40
CA ALA A 50 -21.95 4.92 -35.17
C ALA A 50 -21.98 6.17 -36.07
N SER A 51 -21.19 7.21 -35.76
CA SER A 51 -21.15 8.46 -36.54
C SER A 51 -20.08 8.48 -37.64
N THR A 52 -18.99 7.71 -37.51
CA THR A 52 -17.85 7.81 -38.43
C THR A 52 -18.09 7.24 -39.84
N ASN A 53 -19.16 6.46 -40.07
CA ASN A 53 -19.45 5.64 -41.28
C ASN A 53 -18.37 4.61 -41.69
N ILE A 54 -17.11 4.85 -41.35
CA ILE A 54 -15.99 3.90 -41.40
C ILE A 54 -15.97 3.13 -40.08
N SER A 55 -15.80 1.80 -40.15
CA SER A 55 -15.74 0.92 -38.98
C SER A 55 -14.38 1.00 -38.25
N LEU A 56 -14.02 2.19 -37.79
CA LEU A 56 -12.79 2.44 -37.06
C LEU A 56 -12.78 1.69 -35.73
N THR A 57 -11.67 0.99 -35.46
CA THR A 57 -11.43 0.38 -34.15
C THR A 57 -11.05 1.45 -33.14
N ALA A 58 -11.17 1.15 -31.84
CA ALA A 58 -10.56 2.03 -30.83
C ALA A 58 -9.14 1.52 -30.57
N LEU A 59 -8.21 2.43 -30.30
CA LEU A 59 -6.89 2.02 -29.82
C LEU A 59 -7.05 1.39 -28.44
N GLU A 60 -6.68 0.12 -28.31
CA GLU A 60 -6.81 -0.63 -27.04
C GLU A 60 -5.65 -0.36 -26.07
N VAL A 61 -4.53 0.12 -26.59
CA VAL A 61 -3.33 0.49 -25.83
C VAL A 61 -3.46 1.93 -25.34
N LEU A 62 -3.93 2.12 -24.11
CA LEU A 62 -4.24 3.44 -23.55
C LEU A 62 -3.55 3.70 -22.20
N PRO A 63 -2.94 4.89 -21.98
CA PRO A 63 -2.40 5.30 -20.69
C PRO A 63 -3.53 5.64 -19.68
N GLY A 64 -3.13 6.04 -18.48
CA GLY A 64 -4.04 6.39 -17.39
C GLY A 64 -4.49 5.21 -16.51
N GLY A 65 -4.00 4.00 -16.82
CA GLY A 65 -4.08 2.85 -15.92
C GLY A 65 -3.11 2.98 -14.74
N GLY A 66 -3.52 2.51 -13.57
CA GLY A 66 -2.62 2.25 -12.45
C GLY A 66 -1.73 1.05 -12.72
N TRP A 67 -0.59 0.94 -12.05
CA TRP A 67 0.45 -0.07 -12.30
C TRP A 67 1.13 -0.56 -11.02
N ASP A 68 1.22 -1.87 -10.87
CA ASP A 68 2.05 -2.51 -9.86
C ASP A 68 3.45 -2.78 -10.41
N ASN A 69 4.44 -1.99 -9.95
CA ASN A 69 5.80 -2.04 -10.46
C ASN A 69 6.66 -3.17 -9.84
N LEU A 70 6.11 -3.93 -8.88
CA LEU A 70 6.76 -5.13 -8.33
C LEU A 70 6.37 -6.39 -9.13
N ARG A 71 5.08 -6.48 -9.50
CA ARG A 71 4.49 -7.59 -10.25
C ARG A 71 4.52 -7.41 -11.78
N ASN A 72 4.72 -6.19 -12.26
CA ASN A 72 4.50 -5.76 -13.65
C ASN A 72 3.09 -6.10 -14.14
N LEU A 73 2.07 -5.52 -13.47
CA LEU A 73 0.66 -5.74 -13.78
C LEU A 73 -0.14 -4.43 -13.80
N ASP A 74 -1.00 -4.28 -14.80
CA ASP A 74 -1.95 -3.17 -14.94
C ASP A 74 -3.10 -3.33 -13.91
N MET A 75 -3.49 -2.22 -13.26
CA MET A 75 -4.42 -2.15 -12.12
C MET A 75 -5.68 -1.30 -12.47
N GLY A 76 -6.42 -0.83 -11.46
CA GLY A 76 -7.54 0.10 -11.66
C GLY A 76 -7.17 1.37 -12.43
N ARG A 77 -8.14 1.96 -13.14
CA ARG A 77 -7.93 3.17 -13.95
C ARG A 77 -7.93 4.42 -13.09
N VAL A 78 -6.90 5.25 -13.22
CA VAL A 78 -6.77 6.53 -12.51
C VAL A 78 -7.26 7.69 -13.39
N MET A 79 -7.09 7.59 -14.71
CA MET A 79 -7.62 8.55 -15.70
C MET A 79 -9.05 8.20 -16.14
N ASN A 80 -9.86 9.23 -16.37
CA ASN A 80 -11.12 9.14 -17.05
C ASN A 80 -10.92 9.00 -18.58
N LEU A 81 -11.65 8.09 -19.23
CA LEU A 81 -11.47 7.77 -20.65
C LEU A 81 -12.76 8.04 -21.44
N SER A 82 -12.99 9.30 -21.79
CA SER A 82 -14.08 9.76 -22.66
C SER A 82 -13.67 9.85 -24.13
N TYR A 83 -14.67 9.84 -25.01
CA TYR A 83 -14.55 10.00 -26.47
C TYR A 83 -15.60 11.01 -26.97
N PHE A 84 -15.86 12.09 -26.25
CA PHE A 84 -16.90 13.08 -26.61
C PHE A 84 -16.57 13.86 -27.89
N GLN A 85 -15.29 13.97 -28.25
CA GLN A 85 -14.81 14.64 -29.45
C GLN A 85 -14.62 13.67 -30.65
N CYS A 86 -14.73 12.36 -30.41
CA CYS A 86 -14.50 11.30 -31.40
C CYS A 86 -13.15 11.42 -32.15
N GLN A 87 -12.09 11.82 -31.44
CA GLN A 87 -10.74 11.98 -32.01
C GLN A 87 -10.21 10.67 -32.63
N THR A 88 -9.33 10.80 -33.61
CA THR A 88 -8.61 9.69 -34.24
C THR A 88 -7.10 9.92 -34.23
N THR A 89 -6.32 8.86 -34.46
CA THR A 89 -4.92 9.02 -34.87
C THR A 89 -4.80 9.86 -36.14
N GLU A 90 -3.66 10.53 -36.34
CA GLU A 90 -3.43 11.39 -37.52
C GLU A 90 -3.49 10.63 -38.86
N ASP A 91 -3.22 9.32 -38.84
CA ASP A 91 -3.37 8.42 -39.99
C ASP A 91 -4.78 7.80 -40.13
N GLY A 92 -5.73 8.23 -39.30
CA GLY A 92 -7.15 7.85 -39.40
C GLY A 92 -7.45 6.38 -39.11
N LEU A 93 -6.53 5.63 -38.48
CA LEU A 93 -6.67 4.19 -38.27
C LEU A 93 -7.45 3.81 -37.01
N TYR A 94 -7.33 4.60 -35.94
CA TYR A 94 -7.94 4.29 -34.64
C TYR A 94 -8.65 5.49 -34.03
N LEU A 95 -9.79 5.27 -33.37
CA LEU A 95 -10.41 6.19 -32.43
C LEU A 95 -9.59 6.25 -31.13
N ILE A 96 -9.37 7.44 -30.58
CA ILE A 96 -8.61 7.69 -29.35
C ILE A 96 -9.43 8.51 -28.34
N PRO A 97 -9.17 8.40 -27.01
CA PRO A 97 -9.82 9.21 -26.00
C PRO A 97 -9.52 10.70 -26.14
N ASP A 98 -10.42 11.57 -25.63
CA ASP A 98 -10.28 13.02 -25.70
C ASP A 98 -9.00 13.54 -25.00
N GLU A 99 -8.60 12.86 -23.92
CA GLU A 99 -7.49 13.20 -23.00
C GLU A 99 -6.15 12.58 -23.42
N VAL A 100 -6.06 12.04 -24.65
CA VAL A 100 -4.92 11.25 -25.15
C VAL A 100 -4.45 11.77 -26.50
N PHE A 101 -3.13 11.86 -26.67
CA PHE A 101 -2.50 12.12 -27.96
C PHE A 101 -1.55 10.98 -28.36
N VAL A 102 -1.28 10.87 -29.66
CA VAL A 102 -0.54 9.74 -30.25
C VAL A 102 0.58 10.27 -31.15
N ILE A 103 1.80 9.80 -30.91
CA ILE A 103 2.98 10.10 -31.74
C ILE A 103 3.23 8.89 -32.66
N PRO A 104 3.19 9.05 -34.00
CA PRO A 104 3.52 7.99 -34.94
C PRO A 104 5.03 7.74 -35.01
N GLN A 105 5.46 6.55 -34.63
CA GLN A 105 6.88 6.14 -34.63
C GLN A 105 7.18 5.27 -35.85
N LYS A 106 6.38 4.21 -36.05
CA LYS A 106 6.38 3.31 -37.22
C LYS A 106 7.75 2.63 -37.46
N GLU A 107 8.48 2.37 -36.37
CA GLU A 107 9.78 1.70 -36.35
C GLU A 107 9.65 0.17 -36.31
N THR A 108 10.59 -0.55 -36.92
CA THR A 108 10.68 -2.02 -36.84
C THR A 108 12.12 -2.45 -36.57
N GLY A 109 12.36 -2.97 -35.37
CA GLY A 109 13.66 -3.48 -34.91
C GLY A 109 13.72 -5.01 -34.96
N VAL A 110 14.78 -5.54 -35.58
CA VAL A 110 15.09 -6.98 -35.63
C VAL A 110 16.47 -7.17 -35.00
N GLU A 111 16.53 -7.63 -33.75
CA GLU A 111 17.80 -7.90 -33.08
C GLU A 111 18.32 -9.26 -33.51
N THR A 112 19.39 -9.25 -34.32
CA THR A 112 19.97 -10.48 -34.90
C THR A 112 20.97 -11.19 -33.98
N ASN A 113 21.47 -10.49 -32.96
CA ASN A 113 22.35 -11.03 -31.92
C ASN A 113 21.58 -11.03 -30.59
N SER A 114 21.67 -12.10 -29.80
CA SER A 114 20.99 -12.15 -28.51
C SER A 114 21.64 -11.24 -27.44
N GLU A 115 20.86 -10.84 -26.43
CA GLU A 115 21.45 -10.56 -25.12
C GLU A 115 21.77 -11.88 -24.39
N ILE A 116 22.67 -11.82 -23.41
CA ILE A 116 22.99 -12.91 -22.48
C ILE A 116 22.81 -12.34 -21.08
N ILE A 117 21.92 -12.94 -20.29
CA ILE A 117 21.57 -12.52 -18.94
C ILE A 117 22.13 -13.57 -17.99
N SER A 118 23.27 -13.24 -17.38
CA SER A 118 23.96 -14.05 -16.37
C SER A 118 23.18 -14.17 -15.06
N SER A 119 22.39 -13.15 -14.72
CA SER A 119 21.68 -13.05 -13.44
C SER A 119 20.28 -12.45 -13.59
N TRP A 120 19.28 -13.11 -12.97
CA TRP A 120 17.92 -12.63 -12.78
C TRP A 120 17.82 -11.28 -12.02
N LEU A 121 18.90 -10.82 -11.37
CA LEU A 121 19.00 -9.47 -10.83
C LEU A 121 19.09 -8.41 -11.93
N GLU A 122 19.76 -8.73 -13.05
CA GLU A 122 19.99 -7.83 -14.19
C GLU A 122 18.85 -7.88 -15.23
N GLN A 123 17.91 -8.80 -15.07
CA GLN A 123 16.79 -8.99 -16.01
C GLN A 123 15.95 -7.72 -16.18
N LYS A 124 15.92 -7.22 -17.42
CA LYS A 124 15.00 -6.20 -17.91
C LYS A 124 13.72 -6.84 -18.44
N SER A 125 12.58 -6.18 -18.20
CA SER A 125 11.28 -6.63 -18.71
C SER A 125 11.10 -6.24 -20.17
N THR A 126 10.56 -7.13 -20.99
CA THR A 126 10.38 -6.89 -22.44
C THR A 126 9.18 -5.99 -22.76
N THR A 127 8.32 -5.73 -21.78
CA THR A 127 7.04 -5.01 -21.92
C THR A 127 6.87 -3.81 -20.96
N SER A 128 7.84 -3.56 -20.08
CA SER A 128 7.75 -2.53 -19.03
C SER A 128 9.12 -2.05 -18.48
N ASN A 129 10.18 -2.13 -19.30
CA ASN A 129 11.53 -1.71 -18.95
C ASN A 129 11.58 -0.27 -18.42
N SER A 130 10.93 0.69 -19.08
CA SER A 130 11.10 2.11 -18.74
C SER A 130 10.47 2.47 -17.39
N ILE A 131 9.27 1.97 -17.07
CA ILE A 131 8.64 2.15 -15.76
C ILE A 131 9.35 1.34 -14.65
N ASN A 132 10.01 0.22 -14.99
CA ASN A 132 10.86 -0.51 -14.04
C ASN A 132 12.18 0.22 -13.74
N ALA A 133 12.70 1.01 -14.68
CA ALA A 133 13.92 1.79 -14.52
C ALA A 133 13.75 3.08 -13.71
N ASP A 134 12.52 3.46 -13.34
CA ASP A 134 12.27 4.62 -12.50
C ASP A 134 12.91 4.48 -11.10
N VAL A 135 13.38 5.60 -10.56
CA VAL A 135 14.20 5.66 -9.34
C VAL A 135 13.34 5.84 -8.08
N SER A 136 12.00 5.79 -8.18
CA SER A 136 11.11 5.91 -7.04
C SER A 136 11.17 4.70 -6.08
N PHE A 137 10.93 4.97 -4.80
CA PHE A 137 10.90 4.00 -3.71
C PHE A 137 12.21 3.17 -3.62
N TYR A 138 12.13 1.84 -3.77
CA TYR A 138 13.30 0.97 -3.75
C TYR A 138 13.38 0.21 -5.08
N SER A 139 13.88 0.92 -6.10
CA SER A 139 13.85 0.53 -7.51
C SER A 139 14.49 -0.83 -7.83
N VAL A 140 15.46 -1.28 -7.02
CA VAL A 140 16.07 -2.62 -7.10
C VAL A 140 15.01 -3.76 -7.03
N LEU A 141 13.88 -3.49 -6.36
CA LEU A 141 12.77 -4.43 -6.20
C LEU A 141 11.78 -4.44 -7.39
N ASN A 142 11.88 -3.48 -8.31
CA ASN A 142 10.98 -3.40 -9.47
C ASN A 142 11.09 -4.68 -10.32
N ALA A 143 9.95 -5.14 -10.85
CA ALA A 143 9.78 -6.40 -11.58
C ALA A 143 10.16 -7.71 -10.86
N LYS A 144 10.70 -7.70 -9.63
CA LYS A 144 11.22 -8.93 -8.97
C LYS A 144 10.14 -9.92 -8.52
N PHE A 145 8.86 -9.59 -8.72
CA PHE A 145 7.72 -10.49 -8.56
C PHE A 145 6.92 -10.70 -9.85
N SER A 146 7.45 -10.26 -11.00
CA SER A 146 6.87 -10.53 -12.32
C SER A 146 7.02 -12.01 -12.73
N SER A 147 6.17 -12.47 -13.64
CA SER A 147 6.27 -13.81 -14.23
C SER A 147 7.57 -14.02 -14.99
N GLU A 148 8.07 -12.98 -15.68
CA GLU A 148 9.37 -12.97 -16.37
C GLU A 148 10.52 -13.21 -15.38
N ASN A 149 10.63 -12.41 -14.32
CA ASN A 149 11.72 -12.52 -13.35
C ASN A 149 11.67 -13.84 -12.55
N THR A 150 10.48 -14.23 -12.09
CA THR A 150 10.30 -15.45 -11.27
C THR A 150 10.53 -16.73 -12.06
N ARG A 151 10.13 -16.77 -13.35
CA ARG A 151 10.52 -17.84 -14.30
C ARG A 151 12.03 -17.88 -14.48
N MET A 152 12.64 -16.75 -14.82
CA MET A 152 14.06 -16.68 -15.13
C MET A 152 14.91 -17.14 -13.94
N LYS A 153 14.64 -16.60 -12.75
CA LYS A 153 15.31 -16.99 -11.51
C LYS A 153 15.15 -18.48 -11.21
N SER A 154 13.96 -19.05 -11.45
CA SER A 154 13.70 -20.46 -11.19
C SER A 154 14.57 -21.36 -12.07
N HIS A 155 14.66 -21.10 -13.37
CA HIS A 155 15.50 -21.90 -14.28
C HIS A 155 17.00 -21.65 -14.08
N GLN A 156 17.43 -20.41 -13.85
CA GLN A 156 18.85 -20.10 -13.63
C GLN A 156 19.39 -20.84 -12.38
N VAL A 157 18.60 -20.88 -11.31
CA VAL A 157 19.00 -21.55 -10.06
C VAL A 157 18.76 -23.06 -10.09
N LYS A 158 17.56 -23.54 -10.45
CA LYS A 158 17.21 -24.97 -10.34
C LYS A 158 17.94 -25.82 -11.38
N ASP A 159 18.10 -25.30 -12.59
CA ASP A 159 18.70 -26.04 -13.70
C ASP A 159 20.20 -25.73 -13.87
N SER A 160 20.74 -24.75 -13.13
CA SER A 160 22.09 -24.19 -13.34
C SER A 160 22.28 -23.64 -14.76
N SER A 161 21.44 -22.67 -15.11
CA SER A 161 21.34 -22.10 -16.46
C SER A 161 21.63 -20.60 -16.53
N THR A 162 21.98 -20.14 -17.73
CA THR A 162 22.20 -18.75 -18.12
C THR A 162 21.28 -18.45 -19.30
N THR A 163 20.61 -17.29 -19.31
CA THR A 163 19.54 -17.03 -20.30
C THR A 163 20.07 -16.26 -21.50
N ALA A 164 19.83 -16.76 -22.70
CA ALA A 164 19.99 -16.03 -23.96
C ALA A 164 18.62 -15.54 -24.45
N ARG A 165 18.50 -14.24 -24.78
CA ARG A 165 17.24 -13.66 -25.27
C ARG A 165 17.42 -13.00 -26.63
N VAL A 166 16.55 -13.35 -27.59
CA VAL A 166 16.45 -12.74 -28.93
C VAL A 166 15.07 -12.10 -29.06
N GLN A 167 14.96 -10.94 -29.71
CA GLN A 167 13.68 -10.27 -29.92
C GLN A 167 13.52 -9.60 -31.29
N VAL A 168 12.28 -9.58 -31.78
CA VAL A 168 11.81 -8.66 -32.83
C VAL A 168 10.76 -7.75 -32.23
N ARG A 169 10.79 -6.46 -32.57
CA ARG A 169 9.97 -5.41 -31.97
C ARG A 169 9.46 -4.45 -33.04
N ASN A 170 8.15 -4.46 -33.29
CA ASN A 170 7.47 -3.51 -34.15
C ASN A 170 6.86 -2.41 -33.27
N PHE A 171 7.37 -1.18 -33.36
CA PHE A 171 7.00 -0.05 -32.50
C PHE A 171 6.24 1.00 -33.32
N ILE A 172 4.92 1.01 -33.20
CA ILE A 172 4.05 1.72 -34.15
C ILE A 172 3.72 3.13 -33.66
N TYR A 173 3.37 3.27 -32.38
CA TYR A 173 3.01 4.55 -31.77
C TYR A 173 3.52 4.69 -30.34
N THR A 174 3.80 5.92 -29.90
CA THR A 174 3.79 6.26 -28.47
C THR A 174 2.49 6.98 -28.13
N VAL A 175 1.74 6.44 -27.18
CA VAL A 175 0.41 6.92 -26.74
C VAL A 175 0.57 7.61 -25.39
N LYS A 176 0.16 8.89 -25.28
CA LYS A 176 0.39 9.72 -24.08
C LYS A 176 -0.90 10.38 -23.59
N ALA A 177 -1.03 10.49 -22.27
CA ALA A 177 -2.04 11.34 -21.64
C ALA A 177 -1.59 12.80 -21.62
N TYR A 178 -2.52 13.75 -21.69
CA TYR A 178 -2.21 15.16 -21.40
C TYR A 178 -1.86 15.34 -19.91
N PRO A 179 -0.94 16.26 -19.52
CA PRO A 179 -0.48 16.38 -18.13
C PRO A 179 -1.55 16.72 -17.10
N ASP A 180 -2.66 17.31 -17.55
CA ASP A 180 -3.80 17.83 -16.78
C ASP A 180 -5.07 16.96 -16.91
N PHE A 181 -4.93 15.69 -17.33
CA PHE A 181 -6.03 14.76 -17.56
C PHE A 181 -7.05 14.65 -16.41
N THR A 182 -8.34 14.51 -16.75
CA THR A 182 -9.39 14.29 -15.75
C THR A 182 -9.28 12.92 -15.06
N LEU A 183 -9.40 12.90 -13.73
CA LEU A 183 -9.32 11.67 -12.90
C LEU A 183 -10.63 10.85 -12.93
N ASP A 184 -10.54 9.51 -12.84
CA ASP A 184 -11.72 8.65 -12.68
C ASP A 184 -12.40 8.92 -11.33
N SER A 185 -13.72 9.12 -11.38
CA SER A 185 -14.61 9.32 -10.23
C SER A 185 -14.37 8.39 -9.02
N ARG A 186 -13.94 7.15 -9.25
CA ARG A 186 -13.70 6.14 -8.20
C ARG A 186 -12.38 6.38 -7.47
N PHE A 187 -11.35 6.76 -8.22
CA PHE A 187 -10.06 7.16 -7.67
C PHE A 187 -10.23 8.45 -6.84
N VAL A 188 -10.96 9.42 -7.39
CA VAL A 188 -11.33 10.67 -6.69
C VAL A 188 -12.09 10.39 -5.39
N GLN A 189 -13.04 9.44 -5.38
CA GLN A 189 -13.76 9.08 -4.17
C GLN A 189 -12.84 8.47 -3.10
N GLN A 190 -11.94 7.55 -3.45
CA GLN A 190 -11.04 6.94 -2.47
C GLN A 190 -10.04 7.93 -1.88
N VAL A 191 -9.56 8.90 -2.67
CA VAL A 191 -8.76 10.04 -2.16
C VAL A 191 -9.58 10.88 -1.18
N LYS A 192 -10.86 11.16 -1.48
CA LYS A 192 -11.78 11.87 -0.59
C LYS A 192 -12.08 11.08 0.69
N ASP A 193 -12.18 9.75 0.64
CA ASP A 193 -12.37 8.88 1.81
C ASP A 193 -11.12 8.87 2.73
N ILE A 194 -9.90 8.87 2.16
CA ILE A 194 -8.65 9.00 2.94
C ILE A 194 -8.55 10.41 3.55
N ALA A 195 -8.89 11.46 2.80
CA ALA A 195 -8.95 12.84 3.32
C ALA A 195 -9.91 12.94 4.51
N ASP A 196 -11.10 12.36 4.39
CA ASP A 196 -12.11 12.25 5.44
C ASP A 196 -11.55 11.61 6.72
N ALA A 197 -10.82 10.50 6.60
CA ALA A 197 -10.21 9.79 7.72
C ALA A 197 -9.09 10.63 8.38
N ILE A 198 -8.25 11.29 7.60
CA ILE A 198 -7.18 12.18 8.10
C ILE A 198 -7.78 13.38 8.86
N VAL A 199 -8.79 14.03 8.29
CA VAL A 199 -9.47 15.20 8.90
C VAL A 199 -10.18 14.81 10.21
N ASN A 200 -10.72 13.59 10.29
CA ASN A 200 -11.34 13.04 11.50
C ASN A 200 -10.32 12.47 12.51
N ASN A 201 -9.01 12.68 12.31
CA ASN A 201 -7.91 12.16 13.14
C ASN A 201 -7.89 10.61 13.27
N GLN A 202 -8.37 9.90 12.25
CA GLN A 202 -8.49 8.45 12.23
C GLN A 202 -7.28 7.77 11.55
N THR A 203 -6.06 8.00 12.05
CA THR A 203 -4.81 7.59 11.37
C THR A 203 -4.79 6.11 10.92
N ARG A 204 -5.21 5.17 11.77
CA ARG A 204 -5.28 3.73 11.42
C ARG A 204 -6.28 3.43 10.28
N ASN A 205 -7.32 4.24 10.14
CA ASN A 205 -8.28 4.14 9.03
C ASN A 205 -7.67 4.73 7.75
N ALA A 206 -7.01 5.89 7.84
CA ALA A 206 -6.32 6.52 6.72
C ALA A 206 -5.19 5.62 6.14
N ASP A 207 -4.37 5.01 7.00
CA ASP A 207 -3.37 4.01 6.62
C ASP A 207 -4.02 2.82 5.89
N CYS A 208 -5.06 2.21 6.47
CA CYS A 208 -5.76 1.06 5.87
C CYS A 208 -6.41 1.39 4.51
N LEU A 209 -6.99 2.58 4.36
CA LEU A 209 -7.60 3.04 3.11
C LEU A 209 -6.54 3.36 2.04
N SER A 210 -5.38 3.88 2.45
CA SER A 210 -4.23 4.15 1.58
C SER A 210 -3.55 2.85 1.12
N GLU A 211 -3.36 1.88 2.02
CA GLU A 211 -2.91 0.54 1.66
C GLU A 211 -3.88 -0.15 0.68
N LYS A 212 -5.20 0.01 0.88
CA LYS A 212 -6.20 -0.47 -0.08
C LYS A 212 -6.11 0.26 -1.43
N MET A 213 -5.79 1.55 -1.43
CA MET A 213 -5.58 2.31 -2.69
C MET A 213 -4.40 1.73 -3.50
N VAL A 214 -3.35 1.26 -2.81
CA VAL A 214 -2.23 0.54 -3.43
C VAL A 214 -2.63 -0.86 -3.92
N LEU A 215 -3.60 -1.53 -3.28
CA LEU A 215 -4.17 -2.79 -3.81
C LEU A 215 -5.01 -2.55 -5.08
N ASP A 216 -5.87 -1.54 -5.06
CA ASP A 216 -6.90 -1.30 -6.09
C ASP A 216 -6.30 -0.64 -7.36
N TYR A 217 -5.28 0.23 -7.22
CA TYR A 217 -4.67 1.01 -8.31
C TYR A 217 -3.15 0.84 -8.43
N GLY A 218 -2.51 0.06 -7.56
CA GLY A 218 -1.05 -0.16 -7.61
C GLY A 218 -0.23 1.01 -7.07
N THR A 219 0.96 1.17 -7.64
CA THR A 219 2.06 2.00 -7.13
C THR A 219 2.34 3.23 -7.98
N HIS A 220 2.09 3.13 -9.29
CA HIS A 220 2.37 4.14 -10.30
C HIS A 220 1.13 4.33 -11.19
N VAL A 221 1.08 5.42 -11.95
CA VAL A 221 0.13 5.63 -13.06
C VAL A 221 0.92 5.70 -14.35
N ILE A 222 0.50 4.93 -15.34
CA ILE A 222 1.10 4.91 -16.67
C ILE A 222 0.67 6.18 -17.42
N THR A 223 1.61 7.03 -17.81
CA THR A 223 1.34 8.28 -18.55
C THR A 223 1.71 8.19 -20.03
N SER A 224 2.58 7.25 -20.39
CA SER A 224 3.01 6.98 -21.76
C SER A 224 3.12 5.48 -21.99
N ILE A 225 2.63 4.99 -23.13
CA ILE A 225 2.75 3.59 -23.54
C ILE A 225 3.28 3.52 -24.96
N ASP A 226 4.23 2.64 -25.19
CA ASP A 226 4.67 2.28 -26.54
C ASP A 226 3.80 1.13 -27.05
N ALA A 227 3.02 1.41 -28.09
CA ALA A 227 2.05 0.52 -28.70
C ALA A 227 2.66 -0.17 -29.93
N GLY A 228 2.59 -1.49 -29.97
CA GLY A 228 3.27 -2.28 -30.99
C GLY A 228 3.05 -3.78 -30.84
N ALA A 229 4.01 -4.56 -31.33
CA ALA A 229 4.09 -6.00 -31.08
C ALA A 229 5.54 -6.43 -30.89
N SER A 230 5.79 -7.45 -30.08
CA SER A 230 7.12 -8.06 -29.92
C SER A 230 7.05 -9.58 -29.94
N LEU A 231 8.04 -10.20 -30.57
CA LEU A 231 8.23 -11.65 -30.61
C LEU A 231 9.58 -11.96 -29.98
N VAL A 232 9.56 -12.62 -28.82
CA VAL A 232 10.73 -12.85 -27.97
C VAL A 232 10.98 -14.34 -27.83
N GLN A 233 12.23 -14.77 -27.97
CA GLN A 233 12.69 -16.10 -27.55
C GLN A 233 13.62 -15.99 -26.36
N GLU A 234 13.39 -16.80 -25.33
CA GLU A 234 14.33 -17.04 -24.24
C GLU A 234 14.79 -18.51 -24.29
N ASP A 235 16.07 -18.74 -24.56
CA ASP A 235 16.72 -20.03 -24.40
C ASP A 235 17.53 -20.03 -23.09
N TYR A 236 17.41 -21.09 -22.30
CA TYR A 236 18.09 -21.28 -21.02
C TYR A 236 19.20 -22.31 -21.23
N LEU A 237 20.44 -21.83 -21.30
CA LEU A 237 21.64 -22.59 -21.66
C LEU A 237 22.34 -23.06 -20.38
N ARG A 238 22.96 -24.24 -20.39
CA ARG A 238 23.80 -24.71 -19.27
C ARG A 238 24.86 -23.66 -18.93
N SER A 239 24.94 -23.24 -17.67
CA SER A 239 25.92 -22.21 -17.27
C SER A 239 27.37 -22.64 -17.48
N SER A 240 27.69 -23.94 -17.41
CA SER A 240 29.03 -24.43 -17.77
C SER A 240 29.39 -24.11 -19.22
N TYR A 241 28.51 -24.43 -20.17
CA TYR A 241 28.72 -24.13 -21.59
C TYR A 241 28.99 -22.64 -21.84
N VAL A 242 28.24 -21.74 -21.20
CA VAL A 242 28.46 -20.29 -21.34
C VAL A 242 29.73 -19.81 -20.63
N SER A 243 30.13 -20.45 -19.52
CA SER A 243 31.34 -20.09 -18.77
C SER A 243 32.61 -20.55 -19.50
N ASP A 244 32.62 -21.80 -19.95
CA ASP A 244 33.71 -22.45 -20.69
C ASP A 244 33.95 -21.78 -22.06
N SER A 245 32.91 -21.21 -22.66
CA SER A 245 32.96 -20.46 -23.93
C SER A 245 32.83 -18.94 -23.74
N SER A 246 33.23 -18.41 -22.58
CA SER A 246 33.17 -16.97 -22.27
C SER A 246 33.94 -16.08 -23.26
N SER A 247 35.06 -16.54 -23.82
CA SER A 247 35.77 -15.88 -24.93
C SER A 247 34.93 -15.77 -26.21
N ASP A 248 34.03 -16.73 -26.42
CA ASP A 248 33.23 -16.93 -27.62
C ASP A 248 31.78 -16.46 -27.40
N THR A 249 31.52 -15.61 -26.39
CA THR A 249 30.19 -15.08 -26.07
C THR A 249 29.47 -14.47 -27.29
N SER A 250 30.22 -13.86 -28.21
CA SER A 250 29.71 -13.37 -29.51
C SER A 250 29.17 -14.50 -30.41
N THR A 251 29.87 -15.63 -30.46
CA THR A 251 29.44 -16.85 -31.16
C THR A 251 28.15 -17.41 -30.57
N ILE A 252 28.02 -17.45 -29.24
CA ILE A 252 26.78 -17.88 -28.56
C ILE A 252 25.61 -16.98 -28.97
N LYS A 253 25.80 -15.65 -28.91
CA LYS A 253 24.79 -14.66 -29.29
C LYS A 253 24.34 -14.79 -30.74
N ALA A 254 25.25 -15.13 -31.65
CA ALA A 254 24.94 -15.43 -33.05
C ALA A 254 24.21 -16.77 -33.22
N GLN A 255 24.60 -17.84 -32.50
CA GLN A 255 23.87 -19.12 -32.56
C GLN A 255 22.45 -19.00 -32.00
N ALA A 256 22.24 -18.19 -30.96
CA ALA A 256 20.91 -17.88 -30.42
C ALA A 256 20.02 -17.19 -31.46
N GLY A 257 20.56 -16.17 -32.16
CA GLY A 257 19.89 -15.51 -33.28
C GLY A 257 19.52 -16.48 -34.40
N LEU A 258 20.48 -17.30 -34.86
CA LEU A 258 20.25 -18.33 -35.87
C LEU A 258 19.16 -19.34 -35.44
N ASN A 259 19.22 -19.82 -34.19
CA ASN A 259 18.23 -20.74 -33.62
C ASN A 259 16.81 -20.15 -33.62
N PHE A 260 16.67 -18.84 -33.41
CA PHE A 260 15.40 -18.14 -33.50
C PHE A 260 14.90 -17.98 -34.95
N PHE A 261 15.75 -17.49 -35.86
CA PHE A 261 15.33 -17.30 -37.26
C PHE A 261 15.10 -18.59 -38.02
N ASP A 262 15.74 -19.70 -37.64
CA ASP A 262 15.43 -21.00 -38.23
C ASP A 262 14.05 -21.52 -37.79
N LYS A 263 13.66 -21.35 -36.51
CA LYS A 263 12.28 -21.65 -36.05
C LYS A 263 11.19 -20.83 -36.77
N LEU A 264 11.56 -19.68 -37.36
CA LEU A 264 10.68 -18.83 -38.20
C LEU A 264 10.67 -19.21 -39.70
N LYS A 265 11.58 -20.08 -40.16
CA LYS A 265 11.66 -20.57 -41.54
C LYS A 265 11.08 -21.98 -41.71
N PHE A 266 11.15 -22.79 -40.66
CA PHE A 266 10.85 -24.22 -40.73
C PHE A 266 9.36 -24.54 -40.63
N ASP A 267 8.81 -25.14 -41.69
CA ASP A 267 7.62 -25.99 -41.59
C ASP A 267 8.00 -27.31 -40.88
N ILE A 268 7.11 -27.80 -40.02
CA ILE A 268 7.31 -28.90 -39.05
C ILE A 268 7.65 -30.26 -39.73
N SER A 269 7.41 -30.38 -41.03
CA SER A 269 7.52 -31.62 -41.80
C SER A 269 8.92 -31.92 -42.40
N SER A 270 9.87 -30.97 -42.37
CA SER A 270 11.12 -31.09 -43.14
C SER A 270 12.38 -31.38 -42.29
N GLN A 271 13.07 -32.49 -42.60
CA GLN A 271 14.47 -32.70 -42.19
C GLN A 271 15.37 -31.86 -43.11
N SER A 272 15.89 -30.73 -42.64
CA SER A 272 16.83 -29.94 -43.45
C SER A 272 18.28 -30.41 -43.28
N SER A 273 19.04 -30.30 -44.37
CA SER A 273 20.45 -30.67 -44.46
C SER A 273 21.38 -29.53 -44.03
N GLN A 274 22.54 -29.90 -43.48
CA GLN A 274 23.65 -28.97 -43.15
C GLN A 274 23.37 -27.86 -42.11
N GLN A 275 22.65 -28.16 -41.02
CA GLN A 275 22.88 -27.44 -39.75
C GLN A 275 24.37 -27.47 -39.38
N SER A 276 24.94 -26.32 -38.99
CA SER A 276 26.33 -26.20 -38.55
C SER A 276 26.60 -27.00 -37.27
N SER A 277 27.84 -27.41 -37.05
CA SER A 277 28.27 -28.05 -35.79
C SER A 277 28.04 -27.14 -34.58
N LEU A 278 28.32 -25.84 -34.72
CA LEU A 278 28.10 -24.83 -33.69
C LEU A 278 26.63 -24.72 -33.28
N LEU A 279 25.70 -24.69 -34.23
CA LEU A 279 24.26 -24.60 -33.94
C LEU A 279 23.75 -25.86 -33.22
N LYS A 280 24.25 -27.05 -33.60
CA LYS A 280 23.94 -28.31 -32.91
C LYS A 280 24.48 -28.33 -31.47
N THR A 281 25.69 -27.82 -31.25
CA THR A 281 26.28 -27.67 -29.91
C THR A 281 25.52 -26.66 -29.05
N TYR A 282 25.06 -25.55 -29.64
CA TYR A 282 24.17 -24.61 -28.95
C TYR A 282 22.85 -25.30 -28.56
N GLN A 283 22.19 -25.95 -29.51
CA GLN A 283 20.90 -26.62 -29.30
C GLN A 283 20.97 -27.75 -28.26
N SER A 284 22.07 -28.50 -28.18
CA SER A 284 22.25 -29.57 -27.18
C SER A 284 22.54 -29.07 -25.76
N ASN A 285 22.86 -27.77 -25.60
CA ASN A 285 23.07 -27.12 -24.30
C ASN A 285 21.85 -26.33 -23.81
N ILE A 286 20.76 -26.26 -24.59
CA ILE A 286 19.47 -25.74 -24.14
C ILE A 286 18.85 -26.72 -23.12
N GLN A 287 18.47 -26.20 -21.94
CA GLN A 287 17.73 -26.94 -20.90
C GLN A 287 16.23 -26.60 -20.94
N TYR A 288 15.90 -25.35 -21.24
CA TYR A 288 14.53 -24.87 -21.43
C TYR A 288 14.50 -23.81 -22.54
N SER A 289 13.42 -23.70 -23.29
CA SER A 289 13.24 -22.73 -24.38
C SER A 289 11.79 -22.29 -24.44
N LEU A 290 11.56 -20.99 -24.58
CA LEU A 290 10.24 -20.39 -24.68
C LEU A 290 10.22 -19.32 -25.77
N ILE A 291 9.14 -19.27 -26.55
CA ILE A 291 8.83 -18.17 -27.45
C ILE A 291 7.52 -17.50 -26.99
N GLN A 292 7.52 -16.18 -26.90
CA GLN A 292 6.36 -15.38 -26.52
C GLN A 292 6.08 -14.32 -27.59
N SER A 293 4.85 -14.28 -28.10
CA SER A 293 4.34 -13.18 -28.93
C SER A 293 3.48 -12.27 -28.07
N HIS A 294 3.79 -10.98 -28.07
CA HIS A 294 3.01 -9.92 -27.45
C HIS A 294 2.42 -9.08 -28.58
N GLY A 295 1.09 -9.14 -28.76
CA GLY A 295 0.43 -8.56 -29.93
C GLY A 295 0.69 -9.34 -31.23
N SER A 296 0.22 -8.76 -32.34
CA SER A 296 0.05 -9.43 -33.64
C SER A 296 -0.82 -10.70 -33.53
N ILE A 297 -0.80 -11.55 -34.57
CA ILE A 297 -1.40 -12.89 -34.55
C ILE A 297 -0.60 -13.85 -33.66
N PRO A 298 -1.25 -14.86 -33.04
CA PRO A 298 -0.56 -15.86 -32.23
C PRO A 298 0.58 -16.55 -32.98
N PHE A 299 1.73 -16.66 -32.32
CA PHE A 299 2.88 -17.39 -32.85
C PHE A 299 2.61 -18.90 -32.93
N TYR A 300 3.05 -19.51 -34.02
CA TYR A 300 3.13 -20.95 -34.22
C TYR A 300 4.41 -21.28 -35.02
N PRO A 301 5.09 -22.41 -34.80
CA PRO A 301 6.32 -22.74 -35.55
C PRO A 301 6.04 -22.79 -37.07
N GLY A 302 6.94 -22.22 -37.86
CA GLY A 302 6.73 -22.06 -39.31
C GLY A 302 5.90 -20.84 -39.71
N ILE A 303 5.50 -19.96 -38.77
CA ILE A 303 5.05 -18.62 -39.14
C ILE A 303 6.24 -17.81 -39.68
N THR A 304 6.14 -17.31 -40.92
CA THR A 304 7.18 -16.44 -41.47
C THR A 304 7.18 -15.09 -40.77
N LEU A 305 8.36 -14.49 -40.61
CA LEU A 305 8.49 -13.17 -39.97
C LEU A 305 7.63 -12.12 -40.67
N GLN A 306 7.62 -12.11 -42.01
CA GLN A 306 6.76 -11.24 -42.82
C GLN A 306 5.28 -11.36 -42.41
N LYS A 307 4.73 -12.58 -42.36
CA LYS A 307 3.32 -12.82 -42.01
C LYS A 307 3.00 -12.33 -40.60
N TRP A 308 3.93 -12.51 -39.65
CA TRP A 308 3.78 -11.98 -38.29
C TRP A 308 3.85 -10.44 -38.25
N GLN A 309 4.71 -9.81 -39.04
CA GLN A 309 4.80 -8.34 -39.10
C GLN A 309 3.57 -7.71 -39.77
N GLU A 310 3.11 -8.23 -40.91
CA GLU A 310 1.92 -7.76 -41.65
C GLU A 310 0.65 -7.71 -40.78
N ASN A 311 0.49 -8.65 -39.86
CA ASN A 311 -0.68 -8.79 -38.99
C ASN A 311 -0.57 -8.01 -37.66
N THR A 312 0.48 -7.20 -37.46
CA THR A 312 0.62 -6.28 -36.31
C THR A 312 -0.49 -5.24 -36.30
N LYS A 313 -0.98 -4.83 -37.48
CA LYS A 313 -2.07 -3.84 -37.61
C LYS A 313 -3.36 -4.37 -36.96
N ASN A 314 -3.98 -3.54 -36.13
CA ASN A 314 -5.16 -3.84 -35.31
C ASN A 314 -4.97 -4.88 -34.18
N ASN A 315 -3.75 -5.32 -33.89
CA ASN A 315 -3.42 -6.26 -32.80
C ASN A 315 -2.27 -5.68 -31.96
N LEU A 316 -2.43 -4.44 -31.48
CA LEU A 316 -1.36 -3.68 -30.82
C LEU A 316 -1.44 -3.87 -29.30
N VAL A 317 -0.30 -4.06 -28.66
CA VAL A 317 -0.18 -4.16 -27.19
C VAL A 317 0.86 -3.19 -26.64
N ALA A 318 0.83 -2.98 -25.33
CA ALA A 318 1.85 -2.23 -24.59
C ALA A 318 3.18 -3.00 -24.56
N ILE A 319 4.13 -2.58 -25.39
CA ILE A 319 5.48 -3.15 -25.50
C ILE A 319 6.54 -2.37 -24.71
N ASP A 320 6.26 -1.15 -24.25
CA ASP A 320 6.87 -0.58 -23.05
C ASP A 320 5.87 0.38 -22.37
N ARG A 321 6.11 0.72 -21.10
CA ARG A 321 5.29 1.60 -20.27
C ARG A 321 6.21 2.60 -19.57
N SER A 322 5.76 3.84 -19.44
CA SER A 322 6.38 4.89 -18.62
C SER A 322 5.30 5.59 -17.80
N GLY A 323 5.65 6.03 -16.59
CA GLY A 323 4.68 6.54 -15.62
C GLY A 323 5.33 7.14 -14.39
N PHE A 324 4.50 7.66 -13.47
CA PHE A 324 4.93 8.30 -12.23
C PHE A 324 4.24 7.67 -11.01
N PRO A 325 4.84 7.73 -9.81
CA PRO A 325 4.20 7.28 -8.57
C PRO A 325 2.81 7.88 -8.33
N ILE A 326 1.88 7.09 -7.79
CA ILE A 326 0.46 7.44 -7.73
C ILE A 326 0.17 8.71 -6.93
N GLN A 327 1.01 9.04 -5.93
CA GLN A 327 0.87 10.25 -5.12
C GLN A 327 1.10 11.55 -5.89
N TYR A 328 1.77 11.52 -7.05
CA TYR A 328 2.01 12.70 -7.89
C TYR A 328 0.70 13.33 -8.40
N PHE A 329 -0.30 12.48 -8.66
CA PHE A 329 -1.62 12.86 -9.16
C PHE A 329 -2.58 13.33 -8.04
N ILE A 330 -2.12 13.34 -6.78
CA ILE A 330 -2.86 13.80 -5.61
C ILE A 330 -2.33 15.18 -5.21
N ASN A 331 -2.79 16.23 -5.90
CA ASN A 331 -2.29 17.60 -5.74
C ASN A 331 -3.44 18.63 -5.79
N SER A 332 -3.15 19.88 -5.44
CA SER A 332 -4.16 20.96 -5.34
C SER A 332 -4.90 21.26 -6.66
N ASN A 333 -4.30 20.94 -7.81
CA ASN A 333 -4.90 21.18 -9.13
C ASN A 333 -5.90 20.08 -9.48
N THR A 334 -5.60 18.82 -9.13
CA THR A 334 -6.50 17.67 -9.35
C THR A 334 -7.59 17.53 -8.28
N PHE A 335 -7.40 18.13 -7.09
CA PHE A 335 -8.36 18.12 -5.98
C PHE A 335 -8.71 19.53 -5.47
N PRO A 336 -9.25 20.44 -6.31
CA PRO A 336 -9.59 21.81 -5.89
C PRO A 336 -10.74 21.88 -4.88
N ASP A 337 -11.54 20.82 -4.75
CA ASP A 337 -12.57 20.65 -3.71
C ASP A 337 -11.99 20.49 -2.29
N LEU A 338 -10.68 20.24 -2.16
CA LEU A 338 -10.03 19.91 -0.90
C LEU A 338 -8.98 20.96 -0.52
N PRO A 339 -8.88 21.36 0.77
CA PRO A 339 -7.82 22.25 1.22
C PRO A 339 -6.44 21.63 0.97
N GLN A 340 -5.51 22.42 0.44
CA GLN A 340 -4.16 22.00 0.06
C GLN A 340 -3.37 21.28 1.21
N PRO A 341 -3.46 21.70 2.49
CA PRO A 341 -2.81 21.00 3.60
C PRO A 341 -3.42 19.62 3.89
N THR A 342 -4.65 19.36 3.44
CA THR A 342 -5.29 18.03 3.50
C THR A 342 -4.81 17.18 2.32
N VAL A 343 -4.79 17.73 1.10
CA VAL A 343 -4.34 17.00 -0.11
C VAL A 343 -2.88 16.53 0.05
N GLY A 344 -1.99 17.41 0.51
CA GLY A 344 -0.59 17.05 0.77
C GLY A 344 -0.41 15.98 1.86
N LYS A 345 -1.32 15.91 2.84
CA LYS A 345 -1.35 14.80 3.82
C LYS A 345 -1.79 13.48 3.18
N VAL A 346 -2.83 13.48 2.33
CA VAL A 346 -3.27 12.27 1.62
C VAL A 346 -2.15 11.74 0.73
N ALA A 347 -1.53 12.60 -0.09
CA ALA A 347 -0.40 12.22 -0.95
C ALA A 347 0.75 11.58 -0.15
N ARG A 348 1.06 12.13 1.04
CA ARG A 348 2.05 11.57 1.96
C ARG A 348 1.64 10.21 2.53
N THR A 349 0.40 10.04 2.99
CA THR A 349 -0.08 8.75 3.55
C THR A 349 -0.10 7.66 2.47
N VAL A 350 -0.49 7.98 1.23
CA VAL A 350 -0.43 7.05 0.09
C VAL A 350 1.01 6.70 -0.28
N SER A 351 1.93 7.67 -0.32
CA SER A 351 3.36 7.42 -0.51
C SER A 351 3.95 6.50 0.57
N MET A 352 3.57 6.69 1.84
CA MET A 352 3.96 5.82 2.96
C MET A 352 3.38 4.41 2.86
N ALA A 353 2.18 4.24 2.27
CA ALA A 353 1.60 2.92 2.01
C ALA A 353 2.36 2.16 0.90
N ILE A 354 2.85 2.86 -0.13
CA ILE A 354 3.70 2.25 -1.18
C ILE A 354 5.09 1.88 -0.61
N ASP A 355 5.72 2.77 0.13
CA ASP A 355 6.98 2.49 0.84
C ASP A 355 6.86 1.24 1.75
N ARG A 356 5.75 1.11 2.47
CA ARG A 356 5.42 -0.09 3.26
C ARG A 356 5.24 -1.34 2.39
N TYR A 357 4.59 -1.24 1.22
CA TYR A 357 4.43 -2.35 0.27
C TYR A 357 5.77 -2.85 -0.30
N TYR A 358 6.68 -1.94 -0.66
CA TYR A 358 8.04 -2.29 -1.07
C TYR A 358 8.80 -2.96 0.09
N LYS A 359 8.78 -2.38 1.30
CA LYS A 359 9.48 -2.92 2.47
C LYS A 359 9.04 -4.33 2.84
N VAL A 360 7.74 -4.57 3.01
CA VAL A 360 7.17 -5.90 3.34
C VAL A 360 7.49 -6.98 2.29
N ASN A 361 7.85 -6.58 1.06
CA ASN A 361 8.26 -7.50 -0.01
C ASN A 361 9.77 -7.50 -0.31
N THR A 362 10.55 -6.70 0.42
CA THR A 362 12.00 -6.67 0.36
C THR A 362 12.54 -7.88 1.13
N ARG A 363 13.26 -8.77 0.43
CA ARG A 363 13.85 -9.99 0.97
C ARG A 363 15.37 -9.94 0.85
N PRO A 364 16.06 -9.24 1.75
CA PRO A 364 17.51 -9.31 1.89
C PRO A 364 18.02 -10.74 2.10
N GLY A 365 19.23 -11.02 1.64
CA GLY A 365 19.95 -12.28 1.82
C GLY A 365 20.96 -12.49 0.70
N CYS A 366 21.94 -13.37 0.89
CA CYS A 366 22.92 -13.69 -0.15
C CYS A 366 22.25 -14.11 -1.47
N VAL A 367 22.54 -13.39 -2.55
CA VAL A 367 21.99 -13.63 -3.91
C VAL A 367 22.96 -14.34 -4.86
N ASP A 368 24.24 -14.45 -4.50
CA ASP A 368 25.22 -15.24 -5.26
C ASP A 368 24.91 -16.74 -5.19
N ILE A 369 24.72 -17.36 -6.36
CA ILE A 369 24.41 -18.79 -6.52
C ILE A 369 25.64 -19.66 -6.20
N GLY A 370 26.86 -19.15 -6.36
CA GLY A 370 28.10 -19.85 -6.03
C GLY A 370 28.35 -19.99 -4.51
N SER A 371 27.80 -19.07 -3.72
CA SER A 371 27.98 -19.06 -2.27
C SER A 371 27.23 -20.20 -1.57
N LYS A 372 27.90 -20.84 -0.62
CA LYS A 372 27.29 -21.79 0.34
C LYS A 372 26.18 -21.16 1.19
N ASN A 373 26.08 -19.83 1.21
CA ASN A 373 25.08 -19.08 1.97
C ASN A 373 23.89 -18.60 1.12
N PHE A 374 23.83 -18.95 -0.17
CA PHE A 374 22.79 -18.54 -1.13
C PHE A 374 21.36 -18.70 -0.59
N ASN A 375 20.56 -17.66 -0.76
CA ASN A 375 19.15 -17.63 -0.39
C ASN A 375 18.26 -17.45 -1.64
N PHE A 376 17.75 -18.56 -2.17
CA PHE A 376 16.80 -18.55 -3.31
C PHE A 376 15.58 -17.64 -3.10
N GLN A 377 15.16 -17.41 -1.85
CA GLN A 377 14.03 -16.53 -1.52
C GLN A 377 14.40 -15.04 -1.46
N ALA A 378 15.70 -14.70 -1.41
CA ALA A 378 16.17 -13.31 -1.39
C ALA A 378 16.03 -12.66 -2.77
N ASN A 379 15.52 -11.42 -2.82
CA ASN A 379 15.41 -10.62 -4.04
C ASN A 379 16.33 -9.38 -4.02
N VAL A 380 17.10 -9.21 -2.95
CA VAL A 380 17.98 -8.08 -2.65
C VAL A 380 19.20 -8.64 -1.91
N ASP A 381 20.42 -8.21 -2.27
CA ASP A 381 21.63 -8.63 -1.54
C ASP A 381 21.75 -7.92 -0.18
N ASP A 382 22.16 -8.65 0.84
CA ASP A 382 22.50 -8.13 2.18
C ASP A 382 24.00 -8.24 2.51
N ASN A 383 24.81 -8.68 1.54
CA ASN A 383 26.24 -8.97 1.67
C ASN A 383 26.54 -10.04 2.74
N SER A 384 25.62 -10.97 3.00
CA SER A 384 25.83 -12.13 3.92
C SER A 384 26.50 -13.34 3.27
N CYS A 385 26.85 -13.27 1.98
CA CYS A 385 27.43 -14.38 1.23
C CYS A 385 28.71 -14.94 1.84
N ASP A 386 29.53 -14.11 2.49
CA ASP A 386 30.78 -14.50 3.14
C ASP A 386 30.85 -14.11 4.62
N GLY A 387 31.58 -14.90 5.40
CA GLY A 387 31.93 -14.57 6.78
C GLY A 387 32.08 -15.78 7.71
N PRO A 388 32.56 -15.56 8.95
CA PRO A 388 32.74 -16.61 9.96
C PRO A 388 31.41 -17.11 10.51
N ALA A 389 31.36 -18.40 10.89
CA ALA A 389 30.21 -18.94 11.61
C ALA A 389 30.21 -18.42 13.06
N THR A 390 29.03 -18.08 13.58
CA THR A 390 28.84 -17.80 15.00
C THR A 390 27.98 -18.90 15.63
N ASN A 391 28.46 -19.47 16.74
CA ASN A 391 27.72 -20.48 17.50
C ASN A 391 26.74 -19.77 18.43
N LEU A 392 25.52 -19.59 17.96
CA LEU A 392 24.48 -18.78 18.59
C LEU A 392 23.48 -19.64 19.35
N SER A 393 23.00 -19.14 20.49
CA SER A 393 21.99 -19.82 21.30
C SER A 393 20.81 -18.92 21.62
N PHE A 394 19.66 -19.55 21.79
CA PHE A 394 18.36 -18.93 21.96
C PHE A 394 17.87 -19.14 23.39
N GLY A 395 17.59 -18.06 24.13
CA GLY A 395 17.14 -18.13 25.53
C GLY A 395 15.61 -18.19 25.71
N GLY A 396 14.87 -18.45 24.62
CA GLY A 396 13.39 -18.41 24.60
C GLY A 396 12.80 -17.04 24.28
N VAL A 397 11.47 -16.96 24.40
CA VAL A 397 10.64 -15.75 24.19
C VAL A 397 9.65 -15.55 25.33
N TYR A 398 9.13 -14.33 25.47
CA TYR A 398 7.96 -14.04 26.31
C TYR A 398 7.16 -12.85 25.78
N GLN A 399 5.90 -12.75 26.19
CA GLN A 399 4.98 -11.67 25.84
C GLN A 399 4.31 -11.12 27.10
N GLN A 400 4.58 -9.86 27.42
CA GLN A 400 3.96 -9.15 28.53
C GLN A 400 2.73 -8.39 28.02
N CYS A 401 1.59 -8.53 28.71
CA CYS A 401 0.37 -7.78 28.42
C CYS A 401 0.10 -6.71 29.48
N THR A 402 -0.17 -5.49 29.03
CA THR A 402 -0.57 -4.35 29.87
C THR A 402 -1.95 -3.88 29.45
N LYS A 403 -2.93 -3.95 30.36
CA LYS A 403 -4.31 -3.50 30.12
C LYS A 403 -4.34 -1.99 29.84
N LEU A 404 -5.04 -1.57 28.79
CA LEU A 404 -5.30 -0.16 28.48
C LEU A 404 -6.75 0.23 28.81
N THR A 405 -7.67 -0.73 28.75
CA THR A 405 -9.02 -0.64 29.33
C THR A 405 -9.18 -1.67 30.46
N ASN A 406 -9.99 -1.35 31.46
CA ASN A 406 -10.10 -2.17 32.69
C ASN A 406 -10.67 -3.58 32.44
N ASP A 407 -11.45 -3.74 31.37
CA ASP A 407 -12.10 -4.98 30.89
C ASP A 407 -11.18 -5.86 30.02
N ALA A 408 -9.90 -5.49 29.85
CA ALA A 408 -8.96 -6.19 28.98
C ALA A 408 -8.37 -7.49 29.55
N ASP A 409 -8.81 -7.97 30.73
CA ASP A 409 -8.29 -9.21 31.34
C ASP A 409 -8.36 -10.45 30.42
N PRO A 410 -9.48 -10.76 29.72
CA PRO A 410 -9.51 -11.93 28.85
C PRO A 410 -8.57 -11.82 27.64
N LEU A 411 -8.30 -10.59 27.19
CA LEU A 411 -7.31 -10.31 26.14
C LEU A 411 -5.89 -10.59 26.64
N CYS A 412 -5.55 -10.17 27.86
CA CYS A 412 -4.27 -10.49 28.48
C CYS A 412 -4.12 -11.97 28.84
N GLN A 413 -5.16 -12.66 29.32
CA GLN A 413 -5.15 -14.11 29.54
C GLN A 413 -4.90 -14.89 28.24
N THR A 414 -5.36 -14.36 27.11
CA THR A 414 -5.18 -14.97 25.78
C THR A 414 -3.77 -14.71 25.21
N LEU A 415 -3.25 -13.49 25.34
CA LEU A 415 -2.04 -13.02 24.65
C LEU A 415 -0.77 -12.95 25.50
N ALA A 416 -0.85 -13.04 26.82
CA ALA A 416 0.35 -13.12 27.66
C ALA A 416 1.01 -14.51 27.55
N GLN A 417 2.34 -14.51 27.46
CA GLN A 417 3.17 -15.71 27.39
C GLN A 417 4.38 -15.52 28.30
N LYS A 418 4.62 -16.48 29.20
CA LYS A 418 5.81 -16.52 30.05
C LYS A 418 6.94 -17.26 29.33
N ASN A 419 8.20 -16.93 29.63
CA ASN A 419 9.33 -17.76 29.23
C ASN A 419 9.28 -19.08 30.02
N ILE A 420 9.39 -20.22 29.34
CA ILE A 420 9.33 -21.55 29.96
C ILE A 420 10.46 -21.70 30.99
N ALA A 421 11.68 -21.23 30.66
CA ALA A 421 12.87 -21.38 31.50
C ALA A 421 12.83 -20.60 32.83
N THR A 422 11.94 -19.63 32.99
CA THR A 422 11.85 -18.78 34.19
C THR A 422 10.46 -18.77 34.84
N GLY A 423 9.44 -19.31 34.17
CA GLY A 423 8.05 -19.21 34.63
C GLY A 423 7.54 -17.76 34.72
N GLY A 424 8.21 -16.79 34.08
CA GLY A 424 7.98 -15.36 34.23
C GLY A 424 8.18 -14.57 32.93
N TYR A 425 8.19 -13.24 33.06
CA TYR A 425 8.44 -12.30 31.95
C TYR A 425 9.89 -11.83 31.95
N SER A 426 10.82 -12.78 31.95
CA SER A 426 12.26 -12.53 32.11
C SER A 426 13.11 -13.60 31.42
N CYS A 427 14.35 -13.25 31.12
CA CYS A 427 15.38 -14.17 30.64
C CYS A 427 16.15 -14.80 31.81
N ARG A 428 16.61 -16.04 31.65
CA ARG A 428 17.53 -16.72 32.57
C ARG A 428 18.96 -16.20 32.33
N SER A 429 19.73 -15.90 33.36
CA SER A 429 21.17 -15.59 33.20
C SER A 429 21.90 -16.75 32.49
N PRO A 430 22.77 -16.52 31.48
CA PRO A 430 23.34 -15.23 31.06
C PRO A 430 22.57 -14.49 29.95
N TYR A 431 21.36 -14.93 29.59
CA TYR A 431 20.59 -14.31 28.51
C TYR A 431 20.00 -12.94 28.91
N SER A 432 20.10 -11.98 27.99
CA SER A 432 19.53 -10.64 28.11
C SER A 432 18.24 -10.50 27.29
N PRO A 433 17.23 -9.75 27.75
CA PRO A 433 15.99 -9.51 27.01
C PRO A 433 16.19 -8.44 25.93
N THR A 434 15.66 -8.72 24.74
CA THR A 434 15.57 -7.78 23.63
C THR A 434 14.09 -7.58 23.28
N LEU A 435 13.60 -6.33 23.36
CA LEU A 435 12.25 -5.99 22.90
C LEU A 435 12.20 -6.18 21.38
N LEU A 436 11.25 -6.97 20.91
CA LEU A 436 11.05 -7.27 19.49
C LEU A 436 9.91 -6.43 18.89
N ARG A 437 8.81 -6.25 19.63
CA ARG A 437 7.64 -5.48 19.18
C ARG A 437 6.80 -4.98 20.36
N SER A 438 6.36 -3.73 20.32
CA SER A 438 5.36 -3.13 21.22
C SER A 438 4.08 -2.74 20.45
N GLU A 439 3.07 -3.60 20.47
CA GLU A 439 1.83 -3.43 19.70
C GLU A 439 0.58 -3.20 20.58
N VAL A 440 -0.45 -2.54 20.03
CA VAL A 440 -1.74 -2.34 20.73
C VAL A 440 -2.82 -3.18 20.05
N ARG A 441 -3.38 -4.13 20.80
CA ARG A 441 -4.45 -5.02 20.34
C ARG A 441 -5.79 -4.62 20.91
N GLN A 442 -6.80 -4.73 20.06
CA GLN A 442 -8.20 -4.40 20.33
C GLN A 442 -9.05 -5.63 20.07
N GLN A 443 -10.08 -5.84 20.91
CA GLN A 443 -11.08 -6.87 20.71
C GLN A 443 -12.47 -6.28 20.93
N GLY A 444 -13.30 -6.34 19.89
CA GLY A 444 -14.71 -5.99 19.96
C GLY A 444 -15.52 -7.10 20.63
N TYR A 445 -16.49 -6.71 21.44
CA TYR A 445 -17.44 -7.62 22.08
C TYR A 445 -18.80 -6.93 22.23
N THR A 446 -19.87 -7.72 22.28
CA THR A 446 -21.23 -7.22 22.47
C THR A 446 -21.65 -7.45 23.91
N GLU A 447 -22.05 -6.38 24.60
CA GLU A 447 -22.57 -6.41 25.96
C GLU A 447 -24.08 -6.15 25.92
N ASN A 448 -24.90 -7.08 26.45
CA ASN A 448 -26.34 -6.86 26.54
C ASN A 448 -26.64 -5.93 27.72
N TYR A 449 -26.87 -4.65 27.43
CA TYR A 449 -27.15 -3.63 28.43
C TYR A 449 -28.67 -3.45 28.59
N CYS A 450 -29.20 -3.89 29.73
CA CYS A 450 -30.61 -3.74 30.08
C CYS A 450 -30.82 -2.65 31.14
N TYR A 451 -31.80 -1.78 30.94
CA TYR A 451 -32.18 -0.71 31.86
C TYR A 451 -33.70 -0.60 32.01
N ASP A 452 -34.18 -0.21 33.19
CA ASP A 452 -35.62 -0.13 33.48
C ASP A 452 -36.25 1.19 33.02
N VAL A 453 -37.24 1.08 32.15
CA VAL A 453 -38.04 2.22 31.68
C VAL A 453 -39.37 2.27 32.44
N LYS A 454 -39.50 3.29 33.29
CA LYS A 454 -40.77 3.64 33.94
C LYS A 454 -41.73 4.24 32.94
N HIS A 455 -42.95 3.72 32.88
CA HIS A 455 -44.04 4.22 32.03
C HIS A 455 -45.37 4.18 32.79
N ARG A 456 -46.32 5.03 32.40
CA ARG A 456 -47.67 4.99 33.00
C ARG A 456 -48.51 3.87 32.37
N CYS A 457 -49.38 3.26 33.17
CA CYS A 457 -50.15 2.08 32.80
C CYS A 457 -51.47 1.98 33.60
N GLY A 458 -52.32 1.02 33.20
CA GLY A 458 -53.63 0.77 33.83
C GLY A 458 -54.70 1.77 33.43
N PHE A 459 -55.91 1.59 33.98
CA PHE A 459 -57.05 2.49 33.74
C PHE A 459 -56.69 3.93 34.13
N LEU A 460 -57.00 4.88 33.24
CA LEU A 460 -56.66 6.31 33.36
C LEU A 460 -55.16 6.62 33.58
N TRP A 461 -54.25 5.71 33.22
CA TRP A 461 -52.78 5.89 33.34
C TRP A 461 -52.29 6.12 34.79
N LEU A 462 -53.07 5.70 35.80
CA LEU A 462 -52.84 6.02 37.20
C LEU A 462 -51.77 5.16 37.89
N LYS A 463 -51.29 4.07 37.26
CA LYS A 463 -50.20 3.23 37.80
C LYS A 463 -48.89 3.50 37.07
N THR A 464 -47.77 3.34 37.75
CA THR A 464 -46.44 3.32 37.11
C THR A 464 -45.99 1.87 36.96
N CYS A 465 -45.79 1.45 35.72
CA CYS A 465 -45.23 0.14 35.38
C CYS A 465 -43.75 0.30 35.01
N HIS A 466 -42.98 -0.76 35.22
CA HIS A 466 -41.61 -0.88 34.75
C HIS A 466 -41.60 -1.77 33.50
N ARG A 467 -40.79 -1.42 32.51
CA ARG A 467 -40.42 -2.30 31.40
C ARG A 467 -38.91 -2.29 31.25
N GLN A 468 -38.29 -3.44 31.45
CA GLN A 468 -36.88 -3.61 31.15
C GLN A 468 -36.68 -3.46 29.63
N ASN A 469 -35.82 -2.54 29.23
CA ASN A 469 -35.42 -2.35 27.84
C ASN A 469 -33.96 -2.77 27.68
N CYS A 470 -33.70 -3.70 26.77
CA CYS A 470 -32.37 -4.27 26.55
C CYS A 470 -31.82 -3.84 25.18
N GLN A 471 -30.57 -3.40 25.16
CA GLN A 471 -29.86 -3.03 23.94
C GLN A 471 -28.48 -3.70 23.90
N ASN A 472 -28.14 -4.25 22.74
CA ASN A 472 -26.82 -4.83 22.49
C ASN A 472 -25.82 -3.69 22.22
N LEU A 473 -24.99 -3.37 23.22
CA LEU A 473 -23.97 -2.34 23.13
C LEU A 473 -22.65 -2.97 22.66
N TYR A 474 -22.16 -2.57 21.49
CA TYR A 474 -20.83 -2.97 21.03
C TYR A 474 -19.77 -2.15 21.76
N ARG A 475 -18.82 -2.84 22.40
CA ARG A 475 -17.67 -2.26 23.12
C ARG A 475 -16.37 -2.83 22.59
N VAL A 476 -15.27 -2.13 22.80
CA VAL A 476 -13.92 -2.57 22.41
C VAL A 476 -12.99 -2.49 23.60
N ARG A 477 -12.47 -3.64 24.04
CA ARG A 477 -11.39 -3.72 25.03
C ARG A 477 -10.03 -3.63 24.36
N SER A 478 -9.03 -3.09 25.06
CA SER A 478 -7.68 -2.95 24.49
C SER A 478 -6.55 -3.15 25.49
N ALA A 479 -5.43 -3.66 24.99
CA ALA A 479 -4.21 -3.90 25.74
C ALA A 479 -2.97 -3.66 24.86
N ARG A 480 -1.84 -3.29 25.50
CA ARG A 480 -0.51 -3.27 24.86
C ARG A 480 0.18 -4.61 25.10
N ILE A 481 0.73 -5.20 24.04
CA ILE A 481 1.50 -6.44 24.07
C ILE A 481 2.95 -6.12 23.72
N ASN A 482 3.86 -6.38 24.66
CA ASN A 482 5.30 -6.25 24.48
C ASN A 482 5.89 -7.65 24.30
N THR A 483 6.36 -7.97 23.09
CA THR A 483 7.02 -9.25 22.78
C THR A 483 8.53 -9.11 22.90
N TYR A 484 9.15 -10.01 23.67
CA TYR A 484 10.59 -10.07 23.92
C TYR A 484 11.17 -11.41 23.49
N TRP A 485 12.46 -11.40 23.14
CA TRP A 485 13.27 -12.61 22.98
C TRP A 485 14.56 -12.51 23.79
N CYS A 486 15.12 -13.66 24.15
CA CYS A 486 16.29 -13.76 25.00
C CYS A 486 17.54 -14.17 24.19
N SER A 487 18.58 -13.34 24.24
CA SER A 487 19.83 -13.49 23.47
C SER A 487 21.06 -13.44 24.37
N VAL A 488 22.20 -13.95 23.91
CA VAL A 488 23.50 -13.83 24.59
C VAL A 488 24.57 -13.38 23.61
N ASN A 489 25.39 -12.40 24.02
CA ASN A 489 26.47 -11.88 23.18
C ASN A 489 27.74 -12.71 23.41
N GLY A 490 28.05 -13.63 22.49
CA GLY A 490 29.24 -14.49 22.53
C GLY A 490 28.90 -15.99 22.46
N LYS A 491 29.89 -16.87 22.74
CA LYS A 491 29.63 -18.32 22.85
C LYS A 491 28.77 -18.56 24.10
N ALA A 492 27.66 -19.27 23.93
CA ALA A 492 26.82 -19.72 25.03
C ALA A 492 27.48 -20.82 25.86
N PRO A 493 27.07 -20.98 27.14
CA PRO A 493 27.29 -22.23 27.87
C PRO A 493 26.60 -23.39 27.14
N GLU A 494 27.21 -24.57 27.18
CA GLU A 494 26.67 -25.76 26.51
C GLU A 494 25.37 -26.23 27.18
N ASN A 495 24.41 -26.64 26.35
CA ASN A 495 23.05 -27.08 26.71
C ASN A 495 22.25 -26.13 27.63
N SER A 496 22.50 -24.82 27.58
CA SER A 496 21.89 -23.82 28.47
C SER A 496 20.69 -23.04 27.91
N GLY A 497 20.34 -23.25 26.64
CA GLY A 497 19.29 -22.51 25.92
C GLY A 497 18.12 -23.40 25.50
N TYR A 498 17.46 -23.00 24.42
CA TYR A 498 16.47 -23.81 23.70
C TYR A 498 16.96 -24.15 22.30
N LEU A 499 16.72 -25.39 21.89
CA LEU A 499 16.69 -25.80 20.49
C LEU A 499 15.53 -25.08 19.79
N PHE A 500 15.73 -24.74 18.51
CA PHE A 500 14.74 -24.02 17.70
C PHE A 500 14.20 -24.92 16.58
N GLY A 501 12.89 -25.20 16.64
CA GLY A 501 12.19 -26.11 15.74
C GLY A 501 11.30 -25.41 14.71
N GLY A 502 11.64 -24.17 14.34
CA GLY A 502 10.88 -23.35 13.39
C GLY A 502 9.76 -22.50 14.01
N ILE A 503 9.06 -21.77 13.12
CA ILE A 503 7.90 -20.92 13.44
C ILE A 503 6.79 -21.26 12.45
N TYR A 504 5.54 -21.29 12.91
CA TYR A 504 4.34 -21.35 12.06
C TYR A 504 3.29 -20.31 12.51
N GLY A 505 2.20 -20.19 11.75
CA GLY A 505 1.09 -19.33 12.13
C GLY A 505 -0.23 -19.71 11.47
N THR A 506 -1.22 -18.82 11.62
CA THR A 506 -2.55 -19.02 11.03
C THR A 506 -2.52 -19.09 9.49
N SER A 507 -1.66 -18.30 8.85
CA SER A 507 -1.52 -18.20 7.38
C SER A 507 -0.36 -18.97 6.76
N PHE A 508 0.60 -19.48 7.54
CA PHE A 508 1.80 -20.14 7.03
C PHE A 508 2.24 -21.33 7.90
N GLU A 509 2.97 -22.26 7.29
CA GLU A 509 3.37 -23.53 7.89
C GLU A 509 4.83 -23.51 8.36
N ASN A 510 5.16 -24.42 9.28
CA ASN A 510 6.54 -24.63 9.72
C ASN A 510 7.35 -25.24 8.57
N PRO A 511 8.45 -24.61 8.12
CA PRO A 511 9.26 -25.15 7.02
C PRO A 511 9.87 -26.53 7.31
N ILE A 512 9.99 -26.93 8.58
CA ILE A 512 10.52 -28.25 9.00
C ILE A 512 9.46 -29.35 8.87
N THR A 513 8.24 -29.12 9.38
CA THR A 513 7.18 -30.15 9.42
C THR A 513 6.18 -30.09 8.27
N LYS A 514 6.30 -29.11 7.38
CA LYS A 514 5.37 -28.84 6.25
C LYS A 514 3.90 -28.86 6.69
N SER A 515 3.64 -28.28 7.86
CA SER A 515 2.32 -28.21 8.49
C SER A 515 2.31 -27.14 9.59
N LYS A 516 1.14 -26.86 10.17
CA LYS A 516 0.96 -25.89 11.27
C LYS A 516 1.22 -26.56 12.64
N SER A 517 2.39 -27.17 12.78
CA SER A 517 2.78 -27.99 13.92
C SER A 517 4.28 -27.84 14.27
N CYS A 518 4.65 -28.24 15.49
CA CYS A 518 6.06 -28.39 15.87
C CYS A 518 6.59 -29.78 15.55
N PRO A 519 7.92 -29.95 15.37
CA PRO A 519 8.54 -31.26 15.24
C PRO A 519 8.33 -32.12 16.50
N ALA A 520 8.59 -33.42 16.38
CA ALA A 520 8.58 -34.31 17.53
C ALA A 520 9.50 -33.79 18.64
N ASN A 521 8.99 -33.79 19.87
CA ASN A 521 9.66 -33.33 21.09
C ASN A 521 9.98 -31.82 21.13
N PHE A 522 9.24 -31.00 20.37
CA PHE A 522 9.20 -29.53 20.50
C PHE A 522 7.85 -29.04 21.00
N ILE A 523 7.87 -28.07 21.92
CA ILE A 523 6.70 -27.43 22.52
C ILE A 523 6.34 -26.17 21.71
N PRO A 524 5.06 -25.98 21.31
CA PRO A 524 4.61 -24.75 20.66
C PRO A 524 4.40 -23.63 21.69
N VAL A 525 5.19 -22.56 21.59
CA VAL A 525 5.11 -21.36 22.45
C VAL A 525 4.43 -20.22 21.68
N LYS A 526 3.51 -19.50 22.33
CA LYS A 526 2.86 -18.33 21.70
C LYS A 526 3.90 -17.26 21.36
N PHE A 527 3.78 -16.70 20.17
CA PHE A 527 4.71 -15.70 19.67
C PHE A 527 3.96 -14.71 18.79
N LEU A 528 3.97 -13.42 19.14
CA LEU A 528 3.17 -12.36 18.49
C LEU A 528 1.64 -12.55 18.65
N SER A 529 0.88 -11.48 18.46
CA SER A 529 -0.56 -11.49 18.81
C SER A 529 -1.51 -11.94 17.68
N ASP A 530 -1.01 -12.38 16.52
CA ASP A 530 -1.82 -12.88 15.40
C ASP A 530 -1.84 -14.43 15.31
N GLY A 531 -1.47 -15.11 16.40
CA GLY A 531 -1.51 -16.56 16.51
C GLY A 531 -0.36 -17.27 15.79
N GLN A 532 0.83 -16.65 15.76
CA GLN A 532 2.06 -17.34 15.42
C GLN A 532 2.57 -18.13 16.63
N MET A 533 3.28 -19.21 16.35
CA MET A 533 3.82 -20.13 17.35
C MET A 533 5.28 -20.41 17.02
N ILE A 534 6.16 -20.32 18.01
CA ILE A 534 7.57 -20.70 17.92
C ILE A 534 7.79 -22.04 18.60
N CYS A 535 8.47 -22.95 17.91
CA CYS A 535 8.71 -24.32 18.40
C CYS A 535 10.04 -24.36 19.15
N VAL A 536 10.00 -24.75 20.43
CA VAL A 536 11.19 -24.78 21.31
C VAL A 536 11.35 -26.14 21.96
N SER A 537 12.58 -26.58 22.24
CA SER A 537 12.85 -27.81 22.99
C SER A 537 14.11 -27.67 23.84
N ASP A 538 14.08 -28.23 25.05
CA ASP A 538 15.22 -28.46 25.93
C ASP A 538 15.67 -29.93 25.96
N ASP A 539 15.05 -30.80 25.15
CA ASP A 539 15.51 -32.17 24.91
C ASP A 539 16.66 -32.19 23.89
N TYR A 540 17.88 -32.13 24.42
CA TYR A 540 19.12 -32.19 23.65
C TYR A 540 19.45 -33.58 23.07
N GLU A 541 18.82 -34.65 23.55
CA GLU A 541 19.10 -36.02 23.09
C GLU A 541 18.27 -36.36 21.85
N THR A 542 16.97 -36.06 21.87
CA THR A 542 16.04 -36.44 20.80
C THR A 542 15.60 -35.25 19.94
N GLY A 543 15.45 -34.06 20.54
CA GLY A 543 15.05 -32.83 19.84
C GLY A 543 16.11 -32.32 18.88
N SER A 544 17.39 -32.59 19.15
CA SER A 544 18.53 -32.20 18.31
C SER A 544 18.40 -32.63 16.84
N ARG A 545 17.68 -33.73 16.55
CA ARG A 545 17.41 -34.21 15.17
C ARG A 545 16.62 -33.21 14.32
N TYR A 546 15.76 -32.39 14.93
CA TYR A 546 14.89 -31.42 14.24
C TYR A 546 15.20 -29.97 14.63
N SER A 547 16.24 -29.73 15.43
CA SER A 547 16.74 -28.40 15.73
C SER A 547 17.47 -27.81 14.52
N VAL A 548 17.23 -26.54 14.23
CA VAL A 548 17.97 -25.80 13.19
C VAL A 548 18.74 -24.64 13.81
N PRO A 549 20.00 -24.35 13.40
CA PRO A 549 20.77 -23.27 14.01
C PRO A 549 20.08 -21.92 13.82
N PHE A 550 19.92 -21.19 14.92
CA PHE A 550 19.12 -19.96 15.02
C PHE A 550 20.02 -18.74 15.18
N GLY A 551 19.90 -17.77 14.27
CA GLY A 551 20.75 -16.59 14.18
C GLY A 551 20.19 -15.34 14.86
N GLY A 552 19.04 -15.44 15.54
CA GLY A 552 18.38 -14.32 16.22
C GLY A 552 17.06 -13.87 15.59
N LEU A 553 16.44 -12.88 16.24
CA LEU A 553 15.17 -12.22 15.89
C LEU A 553 15.37 -10.70 15.80
N PHE A 554 14.70 -10.05 14.85
CA PHE A 554 14.70 -8.59 14.70
C PHE A 554 13.39 -8.11 14.04
N SER A 555 13.15 -6.81 14.04
CA SER A 555 11.89 -6.22 13.55
C SER A 555 12.11 -4.86 12.89
N CYS A 556 11.03 -4.10 12.64
CA CYS A 556 11.13 -2.68 12.31
C CYS A 556 11.55 -1.79 13.51
N GLU A 557 11.32 -2.24 14.75
CA GLU A 557 11.60 -1.48 15.98
C GLU A 557 12.96 -1.80 16.60
N SER A 558 13.52 -2.98 16.31
CA SER A 558 14.69 -3.51 17.01
C SER A 558 15.61 -4.29 16.07
N GLY A 559 16.92 -4.11 16.21
CA GLY A 559 17.93 -4.87 15.49
C GLY A 559 18.27 -6.21 16.15
N ASN A 560 19.14 -7.00 15.52
CA ASN A 560 19.60 -8.27 16.05
C ASN A 560 20.90 -8.08 16.85
N PRO A 561 20.95 -8.31 18.19
CA PRO A 561 22.19 -8.19 18.97
C PRO A 561 23.32 -9.07 18.45
N LEU A 562 22.97 -10.25 17.93
CA LEU A 562 23.89 -11.23 17.37
C LEU A 562 24.52 -10.77 16.05
N ALA A 563 23.95 -9.72 15.43
CA ALA A 563 24.50 -8.99 14.28
C ALA A 563 24.88 -7.54 14.65
N LYS A 564 25.45 -7.32 15.84
CA LYS A 564 25.87 -6.00 16.37
C LYS A 564 24.74 -4.96 16.45
N ASN A 565 23.53 -5.40 16.85
CA ASN A 565 22.29 -4.60 16.86
C ASN A 565 21.85 -4.07 15.48
N GLN A 566 22.37 -4.60 14.38
CA GLN A 566 21.94 -4.21 13.03
C GLN A 566 20.67 -5.00 12.61
N ARG A 567 19.83 -4.42 11.74
CA ARG A 567 18.62 -5.08 11.20
C ARG A 567 18.97 -6.05 10.05
N ARG A 568 19.83 -7.03 10.33
CA ARG A 568 20.22 -8.11 9.40
C ARG A 568 20.56 -9.40 10.15
N CYS A 569 20.80 -10.48 9.42
CA CYS A 569 21.32 -11.70 10.00
C CYS A 569 22.85 -11.67 10.23
N PRO A 570 23.37 -12.51 11.15
CA PRO A 570 24.80 -12.81 11.23
C PRO A 570 25.25 -13.57 9.97
N PRO A 571 26.55 -13.54 9.60
CA PRO A 571 27.05 -14.28 8.44
C PRO A 571 26.73 -15.79 8.52
N LYS A 572 26.45 -16.39 7.36
CA LYS A 572 25.92 -17.76 7.19
C LYS A 572 24.48 -18.03 7.64
N PHE A 573 23.74 -17.00 8.07
CA PHE A 573 22.31 -17.11 8.35
C PHE A 573 21.50 -16.32 7.32
N SER A 574 20.46 -16.94 6.80
CA SER A 574 19.45 -16.33 5.93
C SER A 574 18.29 -15.79 6.77
N GLN A 575 17.77 -14.61 6.41
CA GLN A 575 16.59 -14.05 7.05
C GLN A 575 15.28 -14.58 6.45
N HIS A 576 14.29 -14.79 7.33
CA HIS A 576 12.95 -15.26 7.00
C HIS A 576 11.90 -14.43 7.74
N LEU A 577 10.79 -14.13 7.08
CA LEU A 577 9.65 -13.43 7.69
C LEU A 577 8.89 -14.37 8.63
N ALA A 578 8.68 -13.95 9.87
CA ALA A 578 7.79 -14.61 10.83
C ALA A 578 6.38 -14.00 10.83
N SER A 579 6.27 -12.67 10.71
CA SER A 579 4.97 -11.99 10.61
C SER A 579 5.12 -10.52 10.19
N VAL A 580 3.99 -9.88 9.88
CA VAL A 580 3.85 -8.42 9.75
C VAL A 580 2.77 -7.97 10.74
N SER A 581 3.13 -7.12 11.70
CA SER A 581 2.27 -6.61 12.78
C SER A 581 2.02 -5.12 12.57
N ASP A 582 0.85 -4.74 12.06
CA ASP A 582 0.46 -3.35 11.73
C ASP A 582 1.57 -2.59 10.99
N GLY A 583 1.97 -3.14 9.83
CA GLY A 583 3.05 -2.63 8.98
C GLY A 583 4.49 -2.87 9.47
N CYS A 584 4.69 -3.38 10.69
CA CYS A 584 6.01 -3.73 11.21
C CYS A 584 6.38 -5.18 10.87
N GLU A 585 7.40 -5.37 10.03
CA GLU A 585 7.98 -6.69 9.76
C GLU A 585 8.68 -7.27 11.00
N ILE A 586 8.59 -8.59 11.16
CA ILE A 586 9.28 -9.34 12.21
C ILE A 586 9.98 -10.54 11.56
N LEU A 587 11.30 -10.55 11.66
CA LEU A 587 12.24 -11.37 10.89
C LEU A 587 13.07 -12.25 11.83
N TYR A 588 13.35 -13.48 11.42
CA TYR A 588 14.20 -14.42 12.13
C TYR A 588 15.30 -14.99 11.22
N CYS A 589 16.41 -15.40 11.83
CA CYS A 589 17.56 -15.93 11.12
C CYS A 589 17.69 -17.44 11.34
N VAL A 590 17.89 -18.20 10.27
CA VAL A 590 18.35 -19.61 10.34
C VAL A 590 19.51 -19.84 9.38
N GLN A 591 20.30 -20.89 9.60
CA GLN A 591 21.40 -21.24 8.71
C GLN A 591 20.95 -21.27 7.24
N SER A 592 21.72 -20.64 6.36
CA SER A 592 21.48 -20.65 4.91
C SER A 592 21.44 -22.07 4.33
N GLY A 593 20.78 -22.23 3.18
CA GLY A 593 20.51 -23.54 2.56
C GLY A 593 19.35 -24.32 3.18
N LEU A 594 19.03 -24.11 4.46
CA LEU A 594 18.12 -24.99 5.20
C LEU A 594 16.63 -24.78 4.84
N PHE A 595 16.21 -23.53 4.67
CA PHE A 595 14.84 -23.15 4.25
C PHE A 595 14.78 -22.50 2.86
N THR A 596 15.80 -22.70 2.02
CA THR A 596 15.90 -22.02 0.71
C THR A 596 15.26 -22.82 -0.43
N GLY A 597 15.16 -24.15 -0.30
CA GLY A 597 14.51 -25.02 -1.29
C GLY A 597 12.99 -24.87 -1.37
N GLY A 598 12.45 -25.08 -2.58
CA GLY A 598 11.02 -24.98 -2.90
C GLY A 598 10.78 -24.04 -4.09
N ASP A 599 9.58 -23.45 -4.14
CA ASP A 599 9.24 -22.39 -5.08
C ASP A 599 9.34 -21.01 -4.44
N LEU A 600 9.42 -19.97 -5.27
CA LEU A 600 9.50 -18.59 -4.80
C LEU A 600 8.21 -18.21 -4.06
N LYS A 601 8.32 -17.80 -2.79
CA LYS A 601 7.15 -17.39 -1.98
C LYS A 601 6.43 -16.22 -2.69
N PRO A 602 5.09 -16.25 -2.82
CA PRO A 602 4.34 -15.18 -3.49
C PRO A 602 4.54 -13.83 -2.81
N ILE A 603 4.23 -12.77 -3.54
CA ILE A 603 4.22 -11.39 -3.03
C ILE A 603 3.12 -11.21 -1.97
N ILE A 604 3.39 -10.41 -0.95
CA ILE A 604 2.46 -10.08 0.13
C ILE A 604 1.74 -8.78 -0.24
N LEU A 605 0.45 -8.89 -0.54
CA LEU A 605 -0.38 -7.76 -0.94
C LEU A 605 -0.94 -7.00 0.28
N PRO A 606 -1.14 -5.67 0.17
CA PRO A 606 -1.86 -4.90 1.19
C PRO A 606 -3.36 -5.28 1.28
N PRO A 607 -4.06 -4.93 2.38
CA PRO A 607 -3.60 -4.17 3.54
C PRO A 607 -2.82 -4.99 4.57
N PHE A 608 -1.81 -4.35 5.17
CA PHE A 608 -0.98 -4.85 6.28
C PHE A 608 -1.49 -4.35 7.63
N THR A 609 -2.26 -3.26 7.62
CA THR A 609 -2.86 -2.61 8.78
C THR A 609 -4.32 -3.02 8.89
N LYS A 610 -4.70 -3.66 10.00
CA LYS A 610 -6.11 -4.04 10.23
C LYS A 610 -6.97 -2.79 10.47
N SER A 611 -8.11 -2.69 9.77
CA SER A 611 -9.09 -1.61 9.97
C SER A 611 -9.53 -1.52 11.45
N PRO A 612 -9.73 -0.31 12.00
CA PRO A 612 -10.13 -0.17 13.40
C PRO A 612 -11.53 -0.74 13.64
N LEU A 613 -11.71 -1.51 14.72
CA LEU A 613 -12.99 -2.17 15.06
C LEU A 613 -14.11 -1.17 15.40
N VAL A 614 -13.73 0.05 15.79
CA VAL A 614 -14.64 1.19 15.94
C VAL A 614 -13.97 2.37 15.23
N SER A 615 -14.64 2.88 14.18
CA SER A 615 -14.47 4.27 13.77
C SER A 615 -14.88 5.13 14.96
N MET A 616 -13.98 5.99 15.47
CA MET A 616 -14.39 7.03 16.43
C MET A 616 -15.59 7.77 15.81
N GLN A 617 -16.65 7.98 16.60
CA GLN A 617 -17.83 8.70 16.13
C GLN A 617 -17.37 9.97 15.43
N ALA A 618 -17.69 10.10 14.14
CA ALA A 618 -17.21 11.22 13.33
C ALA A 618 -17.66 12.50 14.03
N THR A 619 -16.69 13.28 14.49
CA THR A 619 -17.01 14.52 15.18
C THR A 619 -17.69 15.42 14.18
N ASN A 620 -18.98 15.72 14.39
CA ASN A 620 -19.76 16.66 13.58
C ASN A 620 -19.29 18.13 13.78
N THR A 621 -18.07 18.30 14.27
CA THR A 621 -17.30 19.54 14.33
C THR A 621 -17.18 20.13 12.94
N VAL A 622 -17.75 21.32 12.76
CA VAL A 622 -17.39 22.20 11.65
C VAL A 622 -15.91 22.54 11.79
N MET A 623 -15.08 21.98 10.91
CA MET A 623 -13.67 22.32 10.87
C MET A 623 -13.50 23.58 10.03
N VAL A 624 -12.92 24.61 10.65
CA VAL A 624 -12.40 25.80 10.00
C VAL A 624 -10.90 25.61 9.79
N MET A 625 -10.40 25.86 8.58
CA MET A 625 -8.97 25.97 8.31
C MET A 625 -8.67 27.24 7.53
N THR A 626 -7.69 28.02 7.99
CA THR A 626 -7.22 29.23 7.35
C THR A 626 -5.88 28.98 6.64
N GLU A 627 -5.79 29.36 5.38
CA GLU A 627 -4.63 29.17 4.50
C GLU A 627 -4.35 30.50 3.78
N GLY A 628 -3.51 31.33 4.39
CA GLY A 628 -3.44 32.76 4.04
C GLY A 628 -4.81 33.41 4.20
N ASP A 629 -5.24 34.18 3.20
CA ASP A 629 -6.54 34.83 3.17
C ASP A 629 -7.73 33.88 2.89
N LYS A 630 -7.45 32.62 2.52
CA LYS A 630 -8.49 31.63 2.19
C LYS A 630 -8.97 30.91 3.44
N SER A 631 -10.27 30.93 3.69
CA SER A 631 -10.88 30.19 4.79
C SER A 631 -11.75 29.04 4.28
N TRP A 632 -11.47 27.82 4.73
CA TRP A 632 -12.21 26.61 4.36
C TRP A 632 -13.09 26.15 5.52
N VAL A 633 -14.35 25.82 5.21
CA VAL A 633 -15.35 25.33 6.18
C VAL A 633 -15.87 23.96 5.75
N ARG A 634 -15.73 22.95 6.61
CA ARG A 634 -16.33 21.62 6.37
C ARG A 634 -17.70 21.53 7.03
N VAL A 635 -18.74 21.25 6.24
CA VAL A 635 -20.13 21.16 6.74
C VAL A 635 -20.40 19.74 7.25
N GLY A 636 -20.49 19.58 8.59
CA GLY A 636 -20.58 18.29 9.28
C GLY A 636 -21.45 17.21 8.59
N PRO A 637 -22.76 17.41 8.38
CA PRO A 637 -23.66 16.38 7.84
C PRO A 637 -23.47 16.07 6.34
N THR A 638 -22.86 16.96 5.56
CA THR A 638 -22.58 16.71 4.12
C THR A 638 -21.13 16.34 3.85
N LYS A 639 -20.24 16.53 4.83
CA LYS A 639 -18.77 16.41 4.79
C LYS A 639 -18.04 17.28 3.77
N LEU A 640 -18.77 17.99 2.89
CA LEU A 640 -18.21 18.86 1.86
C LEU A 640 -17.45 20.02 2.49
N TRP A 641 -16.32 20.35 1.87
CA TRP A 641 -15.59 21.60 2.10
C TRP A 641 -16.19 22.70 1.22
N LYS A 642 -16.35 23.91 1.79
CA LYS A 642 -16.68 25.13 1.05
C LYS A 642 -15.57 26.16 1.33
N LEU A 643 -15.12 26.87 0.29
CA LEU A 643 -14.35 28.10 0.46
C LEU A 643 -15.30 29.22 0.92
N VAL A 644 -14.86 29.99 1.92
CA VAL A 644 -15.66 30.97 2.65
C VAL A 644 -14.82 32.24 2.81
N LYS A 645 -15.45 33.42 2.66
CA LYS A 645 -14.80 34.72 2.88
C LYS A 645 -14.73 35.05 4.37
N PRO A 646 -13.76 35.85 4.84
CA PRO A 646 -13.71 36.32 6.23
C PRO A 646 -15.02 36.95 6.72
N GLU A 647 -15.75 37.66 5.85
CA GLU A 647 -17.07 38.24 6.19
C GLU A 647 -18.17 37.18 6.51
N GLU A 648 -18.16 36.02 5.84
CA GLU A 648 -19.19 34.98 5.96
C GLU A 648 -18.99 34.07 7.20
N MET A 649 -17.81 34.10 7.81
CA MET A 649 -17.42 33.20 8.91
C MET A 649 -18.34 33.24 10.14
N PRO A 650 -18.69 34.42 10.72
CA PRO A 650 -19.42 34.48 11.99
C PRO A 650 -20.80 33.82 11.91
N ASP A 651 -21.53 34.04 10.82
CA ASP A 651 -22.89 33.51 10.65
C ASP A 651 -22.91 32.01 10.35
N LEU A 652 -21.88 31.48 9.67
CA LEU A 652 -21.73 30.04 9.48
C LEU A 652 -21.45 29.32 10.81
N ILE A 653 -20.53 29.84 11.63
CA ILE A 653 -20.24 29.29 12.97
C ILE A 653 -21.51 29.31 13.83
N ARG A 654 -22.25 30.42 13.82
CA ARG A 654 -23.51 30.61 14.56
C ARG A 654 -24.63 29.65 14.12
N LYS A 655 -24.63 29.23 12.85
CA LYS A 655 -25.66 28.37 12.26
C LYS A 655 -25.46 26.88 12.57
N PHE A 656 -24.22 26.45 12.85
CA PHE A 656 -23.88 25.03 13.04
C PHE A 656 -23.62 24.61 14.49
N ASN A 657 -23.67 25.53 15.47
CA ASN A 657 -23.44 25.21 16.88
C ASN A 657 -24.74 25.29 17.72
N PRO A 658 -25.58 24.22 17.75
CA PRO A 658 -26.94 24.29 18.31
C PRO A 658 -27.00 24.42 19.83
N GLU A 659 -25.92 24.15 20.57
CA GLU A 659 -25.89 24.26 22.04
C GLU A 659 -26.11 25.72 22.50
N MET A 660 -25.69 26.72 21.71
CA MET A 660 -26.02 28.13 21.94
C MET A 660 -27.52 28.44 21.91
N ASN A 661 -28.35 27.59 21.30
CA ASN A 661 -29.79 27.83 21.17
C ASN A 661 -30.63 27.16 22.28
N GLN A 662 -30.06 26.23 23.05
CA GLN A 662 -30.77 25.45 24.08
C GLN A 662 -30.92 26.15 25.45
N MET A 663 -30.63 27.45 25.57
CA MET A 663 -30.99 28.20 26.78
C MET A 663 -32.51 28.32 26.95
N SER A 664 -32.99 28.12 28.17
CA SER A 664 -34.40 28.25 28.54
C SER A 664 -34.92 29.68 28.36
N SER A 665 -36.23 29.84 28.18
CA SER A 665 -36.85 31.16 27.98
C SER A 665 -36.60 32.12 29.16
N GLY A 666 -36.43 31.60 30.37
CA GLY A 666 -36.07 32.40 31.55
C GLY A 666 -34.61 32.90 31.54
N GLU A 667 -33.67 32.10 31.02
CA GLU A 667 -32.25 32.46 30.98
C GLU A 667 -31.96 33.50 29.89
N LYS A 668 -32.71 33.45 28.78
CA LYS A 668 -32.66 34.46 27.70
C LYS A 668 -32.98 35.86 28.22
N ALA A 669 -33.89 36.00 29.19
CA ALA A 669 -34.14 37.26 29.88
C ALA A 669 -32.96 37.65 30.79
N GLY A 670 -32.45 36.73 31.61
CA GLY A 670 -31.32 36.97 32.51
C GLY A 670 -30.06 37.48 31.80
N VAL A 671 -29.67 36.84 30.69
CA VAL A 671 -28.51 37.26 29.89
C VAL A 671 -28.77 38.60 29.19
N ALA A 672 -29.98 38.84 28.67
CA ALA A 672 -30.32 40.13 28.05
C ALA A 672 -30.24 41.30 29.05
N PHE A 673 -30.81 41.15 30.25
CA PHE A 673 -30.71 42.17 31.30
C PHE A 673 -29.28 42.33 31.84
N GLY A 674 -28.51 41.23 31.96
CA GLY A 674 -27.10 41.28 32.34
C GLY A 674 -26.24 42.06 31.33
N VAL A 675 -26.38 41.76 30.04
CA VAL A 675 -25.65 42.46 28.96
C VAL A 675 -26.08 43.93 28.85
N MET A 676 -27.37 44.23 28.94
CA MET A 676 -27.85 45.62 28.94
C MET A 676 -27.36 46.40 30.17
N GLY A 677 -27.32 45.77 31.35
CA GLY A 677 -26.75 46.36 32.56
C GLY A 677 -25.24 46.63 32.42
N LEU A 678 -24.49 45.71 31.83
CA LEU A 678 -23.05 45.85 31.62
C LEU A 678 -22.72 46.90 30.55
N ILE A 679 -23.50 46.97 29.46
CA ILE A 679 -23.41 48.05 28.46
C ILE A 679 -23.75 49.41 29.10
N ALA A 680 -24.82 49.51 29.90
CA ALA A 680 -25.16 50.73 30.62
C ALA A 680 -24.04 51.15 31.59
N PHE A 681 -23.43 50.20 32.31
CA PHE A 681 -22.31 50.47 33.21
C PHE A 681 -21.07 50.96 32.43
N VAL A 682 -20.72 50.32 31.31
CA VAL A 682 -19.61 50.76 30.42
C VAL A 682 -19.88 52.15 29.85
N VAL A 683 -21.12 52.47 29.45
CA VAL A 683 -21.50 53.82 28.96
C VAL A 683 -21.40 54.85 30.09
N ILE A 684 -21.86 54.54 31.31
CA ILE A 684 -21.74 55.42 32.48
C ILE A 684 -20.27 55.68 32.82
N VAL A 685 -19.43 54.64 32.87
CA VAL A 685 -17.99 54.76 33.10
C VAL A 685 -17.32 55.56 31.99
N ALA A 686 -17.64 55.32 30.71
CA ALA A 686 -17.13 56.09 29.59
C ALA A 686 -17.54 57.56 29.65
N VAL A 687 -18.79 57.88 30.03
CA VAL A 687 -19.26 59.26 30.23
C VAL A 687 -18.53 59.93 31.40
N ILE A 688 -18.34 59.25 32.53
CA ILE A 688 -17.59 59.77 33.69
C ILE A 688 -16.12 60.04 33.32
N LEU A 689 -15.46 59.12 32.62
CA LEU A 689 -14.09 59.29 32.13
C LEU A 689 -13.98 60.43 31.10
N ARG A 690 -14.95 60.58 30.20
CA ARG A 690 -15.00 61.67 29.21
C ARG A 690 -15.29 63.03 29.86
N ARG A 691 -16.07 63.06 30.95
CA ARG A 691 -16.31 64.26 31.78
C ARG A 691 -15.07 64.65 32.58
N ARG A 692 -14.33 63.69 33.17
CA ARG A 692 -13.01 63.92 33.79
C ARG A 692 -11.97 64.41 32.77
N ARG A 693 -11.87 63.79 31.58
CA ARG A 693 -10.94 64.24 30.52
C ARG A 693 -11.26 65.66 30.02
N ARG A 694 -12.53 66.04 29.85
CA ARG A 694 -12.90 67.43 29.53
C ARG A 694 -12.55 68.44 30.63
N TYR A 695 -12.59 68.05 31.90
CA TYR A 695 -12.09 68.88 33.00
C TYR A 695 -10.56 68.99 33.04
N SER A 696 -9.85 68.00 32.51
CA SER A 696 -8.38 67.98 32.43
C SER A 696 -7.81 68.78 31.26
N GLN A 697 -8.60 69.14 30.25
CA GLN A 697 -8.13 69.85 29.05
C GLN A 697 -8.10 71.40 29.18
N PHE A 698 -8.20 71.93 30.41
CA PHE A 698 -8.23 73.38 30.66
C PHE A 698 -6.95 73.94 31.32
N ARG A 699 -5.81 73.21 31.27
CA ARG A 699 -4.48 73.69 31.71
C ARG A 699 -3.34 73.17 30.82
N SER A 700 -2.62 74.10 30.16
CA SER A 700 -1.35 73.98 29.39
C SER A 700 -1.25 72.93 28.26
N GLY A 701 -0.60 73.19 27.11
CA GLY A 701 -0.16 74.47 26.50
C GLY A 701 1.34 74.55 26.17
N TYR A 702 1.68 74.62 24.85
CA TYR A 702 3.03 74.84 24.25
C TYR A 702 4.08 73.73 24.57
N GLN A 703 5.14 73.43 23.79
CA GLN A 703 5.51 73.52 22.36
C GLN A 703 6.65 72.46 22.13
N LYS A 704 7.27 72.13 20.99
CA LYS A 704 7.28 72.57 19.56
C LYS A 704 7.57 71.31 18.67
N ILE A 705 8.27 71.44 17.54
CA ILE A 705 8.70 70.39 16.59
C ILE A 705 10.08 70.76 16.02
N THR A 706 11.00 69.79 15.85
CA THR A 706 12.02 69.78 14.77
C THR A 706 12.55 68.36 14.52
N ASP A 707 12.24 67.83 13.34
CA ASP A 707 12.95 66.97 12.36
C ASP A 707 13.91 65.80 12.73
N GLU A 708 14.01 64.88 11.76
CA GLU A 708 14.78 63.62 11.60
C GLU A 708 16.30 63.78 11.30
N PRO A 709 17.12 62.72 11.06
CA PRO A 709 17.14 61.33 11.62
C PRO A 709 18.56 60.75 11.91
N GLU A 710 18.67 59.74 12.77
CA GLU A 710 19.79 58.75 12.84
C GLU A 710 19.20 57.42 13.40
N ARG A 711 19.53 56.17 13.02
CA ARG A 711 20.68 55.44 12.45
C ARG A 711 21.59 54.74 13.50
N GLU A 712 21.47 53.41 13.49
CA GLU A 712 22.48 52.37 13.83
C GLU A 712 22.99 52.11 15.27
N THR A 713 23.40 50.84 15.42
CA THR A 713 24.29 50.22 16.41
C THR A 713 23.86 50.01 17.88
N THR A 714 23.76 48.72 18.20
CA THR A 714 23.97 48.10 19.52
C THR A 714 25.34 48.40 20.12
N HIS A 715 25.45 48.31 21.46
CA HIS A 715 26.72 48.30 22.18
C HIS A 715 26.79 47.10 23.13
N GLU A 716 27.97 46.49 23.25
CA GLU A 716 28.34 45.56 24.33
C GLU A 716 29.32 46.25 25.30
N GLU A 717 29.43 45.71 26.51
CA GLU A 717 30.53 45.93 27.48
C GLU A 717 31.36 44.62 27.50
N ALA A 718 32.66 44.63 27.17
CA ALA A 718 33.80 44.96 28.05
C ALA A 718 34.14 43.83 29.06
N THR A 719 35.40 43.41 29.31
CA THR A 719 36.72 43.95 28.88
C THR A 719 37.90 42.97 29.15
N HIS A 720 39.02 43.14 28.42
CA HIS A 720 40.43 42.76 28.74
C HIS A 720 40.78 41.25 28.97
N GLU A 721 42.03 40.76 28.85
CA GLU A 721 43.37 41.29 28.51
C GLU A 721 43.91 40.52 27.26
N GLU A 722 44.49 41.11 26.21
CA GLU A 722 45.85 41.70 26.04
C GLU A 722 47.04 40.70 26.05
N THR A 723 47.54 40.31 24.86
CA THR A 723 48.97 40.35 24.45
C THR A 723 49.16 39.96 22.98
N THR A 724 50.29 40.37 22.36
CA THR A 724 50.60 40.28 20.91
C THR A 724 51.67 39.24 20.56
N HIS A 725 51.68 38.70 19.33
CA HIS A 725 52.79 38.78 18.36
C HIS A 725 52.49 38.10 17.00
N GLU A 726 53.41 38.23 16.04
CA GLU A 726 53.39 37.81 14.61
C GLU A 726 52.85 36.38 14.34
N GLU A 727 52.12 36.08 13.26
CA GLU A 727 52.38 36.31 11.81
C GLU A 727 53.47 35.39 11.22
N THR A 728 53.05 34.32 10.53
CA THR A 728 53.60 33.91 9.22
C THR A 728 52.75 32.82 8.55
N THR A 729 52.61 32.90 7.23
CA THR A 729 52.08 31.83 6.35
C THR A 729 53.22 31.14 5.62
N HIS A 730 53.23 29.81 5.51
CA HIS A 730 53.94 28.94 4.53
C HIS A 730 53.70 27.47 5.00
N GLU A 731 53.76 26.37 4.23
CA GLU A 731 53.63 26.10 2.78
C GLU A 731 53.48 24.56 2.59
N GLU A 732 53.14 24.11 1.37
CA GLU A 732 53.12 22.73 0.82
C GLU A 732 53.36 21.48 1.72
N ALA A 733 52.35 20.59 1.78
CA ALA A 733 52.50 19.12 1.72
C ALA A 733 51.15 18.43 1.39
#